data_AF-A0A2T4TJS8-F1
#
_entry.id   AF-A0A2T4TJS8-F1
#
_cell.length_a   1.000
_cell.length_b   1.000
_cell.length_c   1.000
_cell.angle_alpha   90.00
_cell.angle_beta   90.00
_cell.angle_gamma   90.00
#
_symmetry.space_group_name_H-M   'P 1'
#
loop_
_entity.id
_entity.type
_entity.pdbx_description
1 polymer ?
#
loop_
_entity_poly.entity_id
_entity_poly.type
_entity_poly.pdbx_seq_one_letter_code
_entity_poly.pdbx_strand_id
1 'polypeptide(L)'
;MVRITISYPKSKSTEWKDENGKSVTYIGLRNKVFAHVSLPGCKGISVNCCFYYNGYEGKTYLSALTPITLSAAGKVKIALSLSSDQLKKIIEDRKRFSNGQKIRIHLELSSRHWIENLTKASQHPILFNDKIEFRSIVIYKDSDCKEKLQGGIADSGSTVYVRVSTSNIEIGKIRLDVYKHETSASKEKSSEPSPVYSTSCPVNSTGVYKFSLTLAAPPYKEGTAYKVVVSWLFSSNQSSNGNVNNNTGRQTSKETKRYILKGKEVLFSVKRHIPMPKAEPSKANVNRTEPEKDGCPRCREKWTDMLPRLQKIFKGVSPEKLSIVARIYTQYMKELRMDTCWIKAHFFAQAYKETGGRLDVKEGESFNYYWEIIPTKLSAFRTDEGRNYARKWGRAEKKSTKANAVSKENQIKIANYAYSYKFSKGKKLGNKYPNDGWHFRGRGLIQLTGRSCYTAIEKILHDIGYSCDITSSIEKSDQVGKNFELAVVASMAFFKWKNADMYRLCNGNKNTTGISTIVGMKETNKDTGKSNYEEKQEAFTNRTSVAFIVDNCKWNVKEPPKQTPKQGKWHEPVDNPQITIWTQSGRNEPSNAVFGAKRPNGHYHQGVDLFCTEGSNVYACLDGIVESITDSPKGQGQTIVLKITDKEQINYFRQRRRDYNPTYDGEKNRVKDLMKILIIYILSTII
;
A
#
# COMPACT_ATOMS: atom_id res chain seq x y z
N MET A 1 7.33 -34.89 9.38
CA MET A 1 7.02 -35.36 8.01
C MET A 1 7.42 -34.26 7.02
N VAL A 2 8.43 -34.50 6.16
CA VAL A 2 8.94 -33.50 5.17
C VAL A 2 8.49 -33.89 3.77
N ARG A 3 8.12 -32.91 2.93
CA ARG A 3 7.49 -33.14 1.62
C ARG A 3 8.36 -32.61 0.48
N ILE A 4 9.12 -33.50 -0.17
CA ILE A 4 9.94 -33.19 -1.35
C ILE A 4 9.02 -33.13 -2.59
N THR A 5 9.23 -32.16 -3.48
CA THR A 5 8.42 -31.99 -4.70
C THR A 5 9.32 -31.96 -5.94
N ILE A 6 9.29 -33.02 -6.74
CA ILE A 6 9.92 -33.06 -8.07
C ILE A 6 8.94 -32.45 -9.08
N SER A 7 9.36 -31.44 -9.85
CA SER A 7 8.53 -30.81 -10.88
C SER A 7 9.15 -30.96 -12.26
N TYR A 8 8.51 -31.74 -13.13
CA TYR A 8 8.85 -31.84 -14.55
C TYR A 8 8.28 -30.64 -15.35
N PRO A 9 8.85 -30.31 -16.53
CA PRO A 9 8.40 -29.18 -17.35
C PRO A 9 6.96 -29.37 -17.85
N LYS A 10 6.04 -28.47 -17.46
CA LYS A 10 4.65 -28.51 -17.92
C LYS A 10 3.98 -27.15 -18.01
N SER A 11 3.05 -27.01 -18.95
CA SER A 11 2.08 -25.92 -18.98
C SER A 11 0.97 -26.18 -17.98
N LYS A 12 0.80 -25.27 -17.00
CA LYS A 12 -0.17 -25.39 -15.91
C LYS A 12 -1.41 -24.51 -16.10
N SER A 13 -1.26 -23.28 -16.56
CA SER A 13 -2.39 -22.36 -16.77
C SER A 13 -2.05 -21.20 -17.70
N THR A 14 -3.09 -20.62 -18.31
CA THR A 14 -3.07 -19.33 -19.01
C THR A 14 -4.27 -18.51 -18.53
N GLU A 15 -4.01 -17.34 -17.97
CA GLU A 15 -5.04 -16.41 -17.45
C GLU A 15 -4.93 -15.06 -18.16
N TRP A 16 -6.04 -14.52 -18.66
CA TRP A 16 -6.07 -13.19 -19.28
C TRP A 16 -6.37 -12.10 -18.26
N LYS A 17 -5.54 -11.05 -18.21
CA LYS A 17 -5.66 -9.94 -17.27
C LYS A 17 -5.49 -8.59 -17.97
N ASP A 18 -6.12 -7.54 -17.42
CA ASP A 18 -5.90 -6.16 -17.85
C ASP A 18 -4.58 -5.58 -17.30
N GLU A 19 -4.29 -4.31 -17.61
CA GLU A 19 -3.12 -3.59 -17.07
C GLU A 19 -3.06 -3.55 -15.54
N ASN A 20 -4.22 -3.58 -14.87
CA ASN A 20 -4.36 -3.58 -13.41
C ASN A 20 -4.28 -4.98 -12.78
N GLY A 21 -4.09 -6.03 -13.59
CA GLY A 21 -4.03 -7.42 -13.13
C GLY A 21 -5.39 -8.07 -12.84
N LYS A 22 -6.51 -7.44 -13.23
CA LYS A 22 -7.86 -8.00 -13.08
C LYS A 22 -8.16 -8.95 -14.24
N SER A 23 -8.74 -10.12 -13.95
CA SER A 23 -9.12 -11.09 -14.98
C SER A 23 -10.13 -10.52 -15.98
N VAL A 24 -9.89 -10.76 -17.27
CA VAL A 24 -10.74 -10.33 -18.39
C VAL A 24 -11.07 -11.50 -19.31
N THR A 25 -12.25 -11.46 -19.93
CA THR A 25 -12.71 -12.50 -20.88
C THR A 25 -12.79 -12.00 -22.32
N TYR A 26 -12.56 -10.69 -22.55
CA TYR A 26 -12.55 -10.09 -23.87
C TYR A 26 -11.55 -8.94 -24.00
N ILE A 27 -11.10 -8.68 -25.23
CA ILE A 27 -10.35 -7.51 -25.69
C ILE A 27 -11.26 -6.65 -26.56
N GLY A 28 -11.10 -5.33 -26.47
CA GLY A 28 -11.85 -4.33 -27.24
C GLY A 28 -10.92 -3.47 -28.09
N LEU A 29 -11.46 -2.47 -28.80
CA LEU A 29 -10.76 -1.77 -29.89
C LEU A 29 -9.40 -1.17 -29.51
N ARG A 30 -9.19 -0.69 -28.27
CA ARG A 30 -7.89 -0.12 -27.84
C ARG A 30 -7.38 -0.67 -26.50
N ASN A 31 -7.88 -1.84 -26.09
CA ASN A 31 -7.52 -2.41 -24.80
C ASN A 31 -6.23 -3.23 -24.88
N LYS A 32 -5.25 -2.92 -24.03
CA LYS A 32 -4.11 -3.80 -23.78
C LYS A 32 -4.48 -4.86 -22.75
N VAL A 33 -4.21 -6.11 -23.06
CA VAL A 33 -4.45 -7.27 -22.19
C VAL A 33 -3.19 -8.11 -22.11
N PHE A 34 -3.09 -8.98 -21.12
CA PHE A 34 -1.92 -9.82 -20.91
C PHE A 34 -2.31 -11.26 -20.64
N ALA A 35 -1.67 -12.18 -21.35
CA ALA A 35 -1.68 -13.59 -21.00
C ALA A 35 -0.65 -13.83 -19.89
N HIS A 36 -1.13 -14.20 -18.71
CA HIS A 36 -0.32 -14.68 -17.60
C HIS A 36 -0.19 -16.21 -17.73
N VAL A 37 0.98 -16.68 -18.11
CA VAL A 37 1.25 -18.10 -18.37
C VAL A 37 2.08 -18.69 -17.23
N SER A 38 1.75 -19.91 -16.83
CA SER A 38 2.44 -20.66 -15.79
C SER A 38 3.01 -21.95 -16.37
N LEU A 39 4.33 -21.99 -16.55
CA LEU A 39 5.12 -23.12 -17.08
C LEU A 39 6.10 -23.68 -16.01
N PRO A 40 5.62 -24.23 -14.88
CA PRO A 40 6.50 -24.80 -13.85
C PRO A 40 7.45 -25.88 -14.42
N GLY A 41 8.62 -26.02 -13.81
CA GLY A 41 9.69 -26.91 -14.28
C GLY A 41 10.47 -26.41 -15.51
N CYS A 42 10.02 -25.36 -16.21
CA CYS A 42 10.65 -24.89 -17.45
C CYS A 42 11.83 -23.91 -17.25
N LYS A 43 12.49 -23.90 -16.08
CA LYS A 43 13.62 -23.00 -15.80
C LYS A 43 14.81 -23.37 -16.70
N GLY A 44 15.25 -22.45 -17.55
CA GLY A 44 16.33 -22.68 -18.51
C GLY A 44 15.90 -23.28 -19.85
N ILE A 45 14.60 -23.57 -20.03
CA ILE A 45 14.05 -24.03 -21.31
C ILE A 45 13.64 -22.83 -22.15
N SER A 46 14.11 -22.75 -23.39
CA SER A 46 13.69 -21.73 -24.36
C SER A 46 12.30 -22.03 -24.91
N VAL A 47 11.38 -21.08 -24.74
CA VAL A 47 9.99 -21.13 -25.22
C VAL A 47 9.71 -19.86 -26.02
N ASN A 48 8.95 -19.99 -27.11
CA ASN A 48 8.48 -18.89 -27.93
C ASN A 48 6.95 -18.75 -27.82
N CYS A 49 6.43 -17.56 -28.14
CA CYS A 49 5.00 -17.31 -28.22
C CYS A 49 4.61 -16.52 -29.48
N CYS A 50 3.37 -16.70 -29.94
CA CYS A 50 2.69 -15.76 -30.84
C CYS A 50 1.17 -15.75 -30.59
N PHE A 51 0.50 -14.70 -31.08
CA PHE A 51 -0.96 -14.61 -31.05
C PHE A 51 -1.55 -14.85 -32.44
N TYR A 52 -2.71 -15.50 -32.49
CA TYR A 52 -3.46 -15.70 -33.73
C TYR A 52 -4.97 -15.68 -33.48
N TYR A 53 -5.75 -15.52 -34.55
CA TYR A 53 -7.18 -15.85 -34.56
C TYR A 53 -7.51 -16.67 -35.80
N ASN A 54 -8.63 -17.39 -35.74
CA ASN A 54 -9.17 -18.06 -36.92
C ASN A 54 -10.06 -17.05 -37.65
N GLY A 55 -9.51 -16.48 -38.71
CA GLY A 55 -10.19 -15.58 -39.64
C GLY A 55 -10.93 -16.35 -40.73
N TYR A 56 -11.48 -15.63 -41.70
CA TYR A 56 -12.24 -16.23 -42.81
C TYR A 56 -11.35 -17.13 -43.69
N GLU A 57 -10.12 -16.67 -43.95
CA GLU A 57 -9.09 -17.37 -44.74
C GLU A 57 -8.28 -18.38 -43.91
N GLY A 58 -8.74 -18.72 -42.69
CA GLY A 58 -8.03 -19.59 -41.76
C GLY A 58 -7.17 -18.83 -40.74
N LYS A 59 -6.04 -19.43 -40.32
CA LYS A 59 -5.25 -18.97 -39.17
C LYS A 59 -4.48 -17.68 -39.48
N THR A 60 -4.98 -16.54 -39.00
CA THR A 60 -4.32 -15.23 -39.14
C THR A 60 -3.51 -14.90 -37.90
N TYR A 61 -2.19 -14.75 -38.06
CA TYR A 61 -1.28 -14.34 -36.99
C TYR A 61 -1.34 -12.83 -36.72
N LEU A 62 -1.29 -12.47 -35.44
CA LEU A 62 -1.34 -11.10 -34.92
C LEU A 62 0.02 -10.61 -34.41
N SER A 63 0.98 -11.52 -34.25
CA SER A 63 2.36 -11.21 -33.87
C SER A 63 3.32 -12.19 -34.53
N ALA A 64 4.58 -11.76 -34.70
CA ALA A 64 5.67 -12.69 -34.99
C ALA A 64 5.87 -13.70 -33.84
N LEU A 65 6.57 -14.79 -34.14
CA LEU A 65 6.99 -15.78 -33.14
C LEU A 65 8.19 -15.22 -32.35
N THR A 66 7.98 -14.96 -31.07
CA THR A 66 8.91 -14.20 -30.22
C THR A 66 9.34 -15.04 -29.00
N PRO A 67 10.64 -15.09 -28.64
CA PRO A 67 11.10 -15.79 -27.44
C PRO A 67 10.59 -15.12 -26.16
N ILE A 68 10.28 -15.92 -25.13
CA ILE A 68 9.78 -15.44 -23.84
C ILE A 68 10.72 -15.78 -22.69
N THR A 69 11.00 -14.78 -21.84
CA THR A 69 11.83 -14.95 -20.64
C THR A 69 10.98 -15.48 -19.48
N LEU A 70 11.27 -16.71 -19.03
CA LEU A 70 10.59 -17.33 -17.90
C LEU A 70 11.24 -16.95 -16.56
N SER A 71 10.42 -16.65 -15.55
CA SER A 71 10.89 -16.51 -14.17
C SER A 71 11.34 -17.87 -13.59
N ALA A 72 12.08 -17.85 -12.47
CA ALA A 72 12.52 -19.08 -11.79
C ALA A 72 11.37 -20.03 -11.37
N ALA A 73 10.16 -19.49 -11.19
CA ALA A 73 8.93 -20.26 -10.90
C ALA A 73 8.15 -20.67 -12.16
N GLY A 74 8.71 -20.47 -13.36
CA GLY A 74 8.07 -20.80 -14.64
C GLY A 74 6.99 -19.82 -15.11
N LYS A 75 6.78 -18.69 -14.42
CA LYS A 75 5.72 -17.71 -14.75
C LYS A 75 6.22 -16.64 -15.73
N VAL A 76 5.35 -16.19 -16.63
CA VAL A 76 5.58 -15.07 -17.58
C VAL A 76 4.30 -14.25 -17.82
N LYS A 77 4.44 -12.99 -18.25
CA LYS A 77 3.37 -12.07 -18.63
C LYS A 77 3.60 -11.61 -20.08
N ILE A 78 2.73 -11.98 -21.00
CA ILE A 78 2.85 -11.69 -22.44
C ILE A 78 1.77 -10.68 -22.83
N ALA A 79 2.14 -9.56 -23.47
CA ALA A 79 1.21 -8.48 -23.82
C ALA A 79 0.55 -8.69 -25.18
N LEU A 80 -0.76 -8.44 -25.26
CA LEU A 80 -1.55 -8.37 -26.49
C LEU A 80 -2.17 -6.98 -26.61
N SER A 81 -1.98 -6.36 -27.77
CA SER A 81 -2.59 -5.11 -28.20
C SER A 81 -2.77 -5.16 -29.72
N LEU A 82 -3.93 -4.74 -30.22
CA LEU A 82 -4.26 -4.81 -31.65
C LEU A 82 -3.97 -3.46 -32.33
N SER A 83 -3.37 -3.49 -33.52
CA SER A 83 -3.21 -2.30 -34.35
C SER A 83 -4.51 -1.93 -35.08
N SER A 84 -4.62 -0.68 -35.55
CA SER A 84 -5.77 -0.20 -36.33
C SER A 84 -6.12 -1.11 -37.51
N ASP A 85 -5.13 -1.67 -38.20
CA ASP A 85 -5.36 -2.50 -39.38
C ASP A 85 -5.67 -3.96 -39.02
N GLN A 86 -5.12 -4.47 -37.91
CA GLN A 86 -5.55 -5.75 -37.34
C GLN A 86 -7.02 -5.69 -36.91
N LEU A 87 -7.47 -4.58 -36.31
CA LEU A 87 -8.87 -4.36 -35.94
C LEU A 87 -9.78 -4.32 -37.16
N LYS A 88 -9.39 -3.58 -38.23
CA LYS A 88 -10.13 -3.57 -39.50
C LYS A 88 -10.31 -4.99 -40.05
N LYS A 89 -9.22 -5.78 -40.14
CA LYS A 89 -9.30 -7.17 -40.66
C LYS A 89 -10.19 -8.04 -39.77
N ILE A 90 -10.03 -7.99 -38.44
CA ILE A 90 -10.87 -8.75 -37.50
C ILE A 90 -12.37 -8.39 -37.67
N ILE A 91 -12.70 -7.11 -37.84
CA ILE A 91 -14.07 -6.65 -38.05
C ILE A 91 -14.61 -7.07 -39.43
N GLU A 92 -13.77 -7.08 -40.47
CA GLU A 92 -14.15 -7.54 -41.81
C GLU A 92 -14.40 -9.06 -41.85
N ASP A 93 -13.45 -9.86 -41.38
CA ASP A 93 -13.59 -11.32 -41.25
C ASP A 93 -14.85 -11.66 -40.44
N ARG A 94 -15.15 -10.87 -39.39
CA ARG A 94 -16.35 -11.04 -38.58
C ARG A 94 -17.66 -10.87 -39.34
N LYS A 95 -17.71 -10.03 -40.39
CA LYS A 95 -18.91 -9.89 -41.24
C LYS A 95 -19.16 -11.15 -42.09
N ARG A 96 -18.13 -11.96 -42.33
CA ARG A 96 -18.20 -13.19 -43.14
C ARG A 96 -18.58 -14.44 -42.31
N PHE A 97 -18.59 -14.34 -40.98
CA PHE A 97 -19.10 -15.39 -40.10
C PHE A 97 -20.60 -15.26 -39.85
N SER A 98 -21.28 -16.42 -39.72
CA SER A 98 -22.72 -16.48 -39.42
C SER A 98 -23.08 -15.70 -38.15
N ASN A 99 -24.24 -15.01 -38.20
CA ASN A 99 -24.72 -14.07 -37.19
C ASN A 99 -24.58 -14.60 -35.75
N GLY A 100 -23.61 -14.07 -35.00
CA GLY A 100 -23.41 -14.38 -33.59
C GLY A 100 -22.06 -15.03 -33.23
N GLN A 101 -21.28 -15.53 -34.21
CA GLN A 101 -19.94 -16.03 -33.91
C GLN A 101 -19.04 -14.91 -33.33
N LYS A 102 -18.34 -15.25 -32.23
CA LYS A 102 -17.38 -14.38 -31.56
C LYS A 102 -15.97 -14.78 -31.98
N ILE A 103 -15.20 -13.82 -32.49
CA ILE A 103 -13.78 -14.02 -32.78
C ILE A 103 -13.05 -14.36 -31.47
N ARG A 104 -12.21 -15.38 -31.52
CA ARG A 104 -11.36 -15.87 -30.43
C ARG A 104 -9.91 -15.63 -30.80
N ILE A 105 -9.17 -14.94 -29.93
CA ILE A 105 -7.73 -14.73 -30.08
C ILE A 105 -7.03 -15.71 -29.15
N HIS A 106 -6.16 -16.53 -29.73
CA HIS A 106 -5.46 -17.63 -29.09
C HIS A 106 -4.00 -17.25 -28.84
N LEU A 107 -3.43 -17.77 -27.76
CA LEU A 107 -1.99 -17.78 -27.51
C LEU A 107 -1.43 -19.13 -27.96
N GLU A 108 -0.43 -19.09 -28.85
CA GLU A 108 0.35 -20.25 -29.23
C GLU A 108 1.71 -20.21 -28.52
N LEU A 109 2.15 -21.37 -28.02
CA LEU A 109 3.46 -21.57 -27.39
C LEU A 109 4.20 -22.69 -28.11
N SER A 110 5.49 -22.50 -28.37
CA SER A 110 6.35 -23.53 -28.99
C SER A 110 7.70 -23.60 -28.29
N SER A 111 8.31 -24.79 -28.31
CA SER A 111 9.60 -25.10 -27.66
C SER A 111 10.30 -26.19 -28.46
N ARG A 112 11.63 -26.17 -28.49
CA ARG A 112 12.44 -27.29 -29.03
C ARG A 112 12.57 -28.45 -28.03
N HIS A 113 12.30 -28.20 -26.75
CA HIS A 113 12.29 -29.21 -25.69
C HIS A 113 10.86 -29.64 -25.37
N TRP A 114 10.67 -30.90 -25.00
CA TRP A 114 9.38 -31.41 -24.55
C TRP A 114 8.90 -30.68 -23.29
N ILE A 115 7.65 -30.23 -23.31
CA ILE A 115 6.94 -29.63 -22.17
C ILE A 115 5.54 -30.23 -22.17
N GLU A 116 5.15 -30.89 -21.10
CA GLU A 116 3.83 -31.50 -20.98
C GLU A 116 2.74 -30.42 -21.15
N ASN A 117 1.67 -30.75 -21.87
CA ASN A 117 0.50 -29.87 -22.03
C ASN A 117 0.74 -28.50 -22.70
N LEU A 118 1.89 -28.27 -23.37
CA LEU A 118 2.25 -26.95 -23.94
C LEU A 118 1.16 -26.36 -24.84
N THR A 119 0.53 -27.18 -25.68
CA THR A 119 -0.56 -26.80 -26.59
C THR A 119 -1.83 -26.35 -25.89
N LYS A 120 -2.06 -26.68 -24.60
CA LYS A 120 -3.26 -26.26 -23.86
C LYS A 120 -3.38 -24.75 -23.68
N ALA A 121 -2.30 -23.98 -23.86
CA ALA A 121 -2.38 -22.52 -23.87
C ALA A 121 -3.38 -21.98 -24.92
N SER A 122 -3.50 -22.65 -26.07
CA SER A 122 -4.44 -22.26 -27.13
C SER A 122 -5.90 -22.57 -26.79
N GLN A 123 -6.16 -23.44 -25.81
CA GLN A 123 -7.51 -23.80 -25.34
C GLN A 123 -8.14 -22.72 -24.44
N HIS A 124 -7.37 -21.68 -24.07
CA HIS A 124 -7.82 -20.55 -23.27
C HIS A 124 -7.78 -19.23 -24.07
N PRO A 125 -8.57 -19.06 -25.14
CA PRO A 125 -8.60 -17.82 -25.91
C PRO A 125 -9.30 -16.66 -25.19
N ILE A 126 -8.99 -15.44 -25.60
CA ILE A 126 -9.74 -14.23 -25.24
C ILE A 126 -10.70 -13.84 -26.37
N LEU A 127 -11.91 -13.38 -26.05
CA LEU A 127 -12.91 -12.98 -27.04
C LEU A 127 -12.64 -11.56 -27.57
N PHE A 128 -12.94 -11.27 -28.84
CA PHE A 128 -12.99 -9.90 -29.33
C PHE A 128 -14.41 -9.30 -29.14
N ASN A 129 -14.51 -8.04 -28.71
CA ASN A 129 -15.77 -7.32 -28.61
C ASN A 129 -15.65 -5.83 -28.99
N ASP A 130 -16.31 -5.44 -30.09
CA ASP A 130 -16.37 -4.10 -30.67
C ASP A 130 -17.65 -3.31 -30.30
N LYS A 131 -18.63 -3.92 -29.63
CA LYS A 131 -19.92 -3.28 -29.34
C LYS A 131 -19.76 -2.00 -28.50
N ILE A 132 -20.41 -0.92 -28.95
CA ILE A 132 -20.52 0.35 -28.24
C ILE A 132 -21.57 0.19 -27.13
N GLU A 133 -21.17 0.36 -25.87
CA GLU A 133 -22.06 0.08 -24.72
C GLU A 133 -21.82 1.04 -23.55
N PHE A 134 -22.90 1.51 -22.90
CA PHE A 134 -22.86 2.12 -21.57
C PHE A 134 -22.97 1.02 -20.51
N ARG A 135 -21.81 0.58 -19.97
CA ARG A 135 -21.75 -0.54 -19.02
C ARG A 135 -22.43 -0.20 -17.70
N SER A 136 -22.13 0.95 -17.10
CA SER A 136 -22.72 1.37 -15.83
C SER A 136 -22.81 2.89 -15.69
N ILE A 137 -23.77 3.32 -14.88
CA ILE A 137 -23.86 4.63 -14.25
C ILE A 137 -24.17 4.37 -12.78
N VAL A 138 -23.39 4.91 -11.85
CA VAL A 138 -23.54 4.69 -10.41
C VAL A 138 -23.16 5.97 -9.68
N ILE A 139 -23.98 6.37 -8.71
CA ILE A 139 -23.70 7.51 -7.82
C ILE A 139 -22.99 7.00 -6.56
N TYR A 140 -21.97 7.74 -6.13
CA TYR A 140 -21.14 7.47 -4.96
C TYR A 140 -21.12 8.68 -4.02
N LYS A 141 -20.92 8.43 -2.72
CA LYS A 141 -20.72 9.51 -1.73
C LYS A 141 -19.27 10.02 -1.75
N ASP A 142 -18.33 9.17 -2.13
CA ASP A 142 -16.90 9.43 -2.06
C ASP A 142 -16.26 9.65 -3.44
N SER A 143 -15.18 10.43 -3.44
CA SER A 143 -14.38 10.71 -4.63
C SER A 143 -13.69 9.47 -5.19
N ASP A 144 -13.36 8.47 -4.38
CA ASP A 144 -12.71 7.24 -4.83
C ASP A 144 -13.70 6.22 -5.43
N CYS A 145 -15.01 6.52 -5.41
CA CYS A 145 -16.09 5.65 -5.86
C CYS A 145 -16.06 4.26 -5.20
N LYS A 146 -15.92 4.23 -3.87
CA LYS A 146 -15.96 3.04 -3.02
C LYS A 146 -17.34 2.84 -2.37
N GLU A 147 -17.96 3.91 -1.87
CA GLU A 147 -19.25 3.87 -1.19
C GLU A 147 -20.38 4.35 -2.12
N LYS A 148 -21.14 3.40 -2.66
CA LYS A 148 -22.32 3.69 -3.49
C LYS A 148 -23.37 4.44 -2.67
N LEU A 149 -24.11 5.34 -3.32
CA LEU A 149 -25.25 6.03 -2.73
C LEU A 149 -26.42 5.04 -2.50
N GLN A 150 -26.42 4.35 -1.37
CA GLN A 150 -27.49 3.41 -0.99
C GLN A 150 -28.84 4.13 -0.83
N GLY A 151 -29.91 3.48 -1.30
CA GLY A 151 -31.27 4.05 -1.32
C GLY A 151 -31.46 5.23 -2.28
N GLY A 152 -30.42 5.70 -2.97
CA GLY A 152 -30.47 6.89 -3.82
C GLY A 152 -30.68 8.20 -3.04
N ILE A 153 -30.55 8.21 -1.71
CA ILE A 153 -30.77 9.42 -0.89
C ILE A 153 -29.42 10.09 -0.59
N ALA A 154 -29.28 11.36 -0.97
CA ALA A 154 -28.10 12.17 -0.70
C ALA A 154 -28.43 13.35 0.23
N ASP A 155 -27.53 13.69 1.15
CA ASP A 155 -27.74 14.82 2.06
C ASP A 155 -27.66 16.17 1.32
N SER A 156 -28.49 17.14 1.74
CA SER A 156 -28.48 18.51 1.22
C SER A 156 -27.09 19.16 1.40
N GLY A 157 -26.61 19.88 0.38
CA GLY A 157 -25.28 20.50 0.38
C GLY A 157 -24.09 19.53 0.26
N SER A 158 -24.31 18.21 0.25
CA SER A 158 -23.24 17.24 0.02
C SER A 158 -22.74 17.25 -1.43
N THR A 159 -21.56 16.68 -1.69
CA THR A 159 -21.10 16.43 -3.07
C THR A 159 -21.14 14.93 -3.34
N VAL A 160 -21.87 14.53 -4.37
CA VAL A 160 -21.93 13.15 -4.85
C VAL A 160 -21.17 12.99 -6.16
N TYR A 161 -20.69 11.78 -6.43
CA TYR A 161 -19.84 11.48 -7.58
C TYR A 161 -20.52 10.45 -8.49
N VAL A 162 -20.85 10.86 -9.72
CA VAL A 162 -21.43 9.97 -10.72
C VAL A 162 -20.30 9.33 -11.53
N ARG A 163 -20.12 8.02 -11.38
CA ARG A 163 -19.18 7.23 -12.17
C ARG A 163 -19.91 6.55 -13.32
N VAL A 164 -19.43 6.79 -14.53
CA VAL A 164 -19.89 6.13 -15.76
C VAL A 164 -18.79 5.20 -16.26
N SER A 165 -19.16 4.04 -16.78
CA SER A 165 -18.27 3.18 -17.56
C SER A 165 -18.87 2.85 -18.92
N THR A 166 -18.06 2.89 -19.97
CA THR A 166 -18.43 2.62 -21.36
C THR A 166 -17.51 1.58 -22.01
N SER A 167 -17.88 1.09 -23.19
CA SER A 167 -17.11 0.21 -24.05
C SER A 167 -17.04 0.80 -25.46
N ASN A 168 -15.86 0.73 -26.09
CA ASN A 168 -15.65 0.96 -27.53
C ASN A 168 -16.14 2.33 -28.07
N ILE A 169 -16.26 3.35 -27.22
CA ILE A 169 -16.52 4.74 -27.63
C ILE A 169 -15.18 5.45 -27.89
N GLU A 170 -14.93 5.87 -29.14
CA GLU A 170 -13.62 6.40 -29.56
C GLU A 170 -13.54 7.90 -29.83
N ILE A 171 -14.65 8.56 -30.19
CA ILE A 171 -14.69 9.98 -30.59
C ILE A 171 -15.79 10.76 -29.86
N GLY A 172 -15.68 12.09 -29.81
CA GLY A 172 -16.73 12.95 -29.26
C GLY A 172 -16.63 13.18 -27.74
N LYS A 173 -17.79 13.35 -27.08
CA LYS A 173 -17.91 13.71 -25.66
C LYS A 173 -18.95 12.87 -24.94
N ILE A 174 -18.68 12.52 -23.68
CA ILE A 174 -19.69 12.01 -22.76
C ILE A 174 -20.32 13.20 -22.03
N ARG A 175 -21.63 13.37 -22.18
CA ARG A 175 -22.44 14.38 -21.47
C ARG A 175 -23.22 13.72 -20.35
N LEU A 176 -23.28 14.39 -19.20
CA LEU A 176 -24.14 14.05 -18.08
C LEU A 176 -25.12 15.20 -17.87
N ASP A 177 -26.41 14.89 -17.90
CA ASP A 177 -27.51 15.81 -17.70
C ASP A 177 -28.31 15.38 -16.46
N VAL A 178 -28.78 16.35 -15.68
CA VAL A 178 -29.63 16.11 -14.51
C VAL A 178 -30.94 16.87 -14.70
N TYR A 179 -32.05 16.16 -14.54
CA TYR A 179 -33.41 16.71 -14.66
C TYR A 179 -34.11 16.61 -13.30
N LYS A 180 -34.98 17.57 -12.98
CA LYS A 180 -35.92 17.41 -11.87
C LYS A 180 -36.87 16.25 -12.21
N HIS A 181 -37.09 15.33 -11.27
CA HIS A 181 -38.01 14.22 -11.47
C HIS A 181 -39.38 14.58 -10.90
N GLU A 182 -40.39 14.67 -11.77
CA GLU A 182 -41.76 15.01 -11.41
C GLU A 182 -42.62 13.75 -11.37
N THR A 183 -43.36 13.58 -10.28
CA THR A 183 -44.34 12.50 -10.10
C THR A 183 -45.63 12.79 -10.88
N SER A 184 -46.39 11.73 -11.15
CA SER A 184 -47.39 11.61 -12.24
C SER A 184 -48.60 12.56 -12.23
N ALA A 185 -48.67 13.56 -11.34
CA ALA A 185 -49.83 14.43 -11.14
C ALA A 185 -49.79 15.74 -11.95
N SER A 186 -48.70 16.07 -12.65
CA SER A 186 -48.54 17.33 -13.38
C SER A 186 -47.96 17.15 -14.79
N LYS A 187 -48.65 16.38 -15.65
CA LYS A 187 -48.36 16.29 -17.09
C LYS A 187 -49.41 16.99 -17.94
N GLU A 188 -49.55 18.29 -17.77
CA GLU A 188 -50.18 19.14 -18.78
C GLU A 188 -49.19 20.16 -19.33
N LYS A 189 -49.01 20.11 -20.66
CA LYS A 189 -48.44 21.15 -21.53
C LYS A 189 -47.10 21.81 -21.11
N SER A 190 -45.98 21.21 -21.51
CA SER A 190 -44.73 21.94 -21.75
C SER A 190 -43.79 21.16 -22.68
N SER A 191 -42.88 21.89 -23.36
CA SER A 191 -41.77 21.37 -24.16
C SER A 191 -40.77 20.54 -23.32
N GLU A 192 -39.88 19.77 -23.97
CA GLU A 192 -38.91 18.90 -23.26
C GLU A 192 -38.23 19.66 -22.09
N PRO A 193 -38.29 19.13 -20.86
CA PRO A 193 -37.79 19.85 -19.69
C PRO A 193 -36.29 20.04 -19.80
N SER A 194 -35.83 21.29 -19.72
CA SER A 194 -34.40 21.60 -19.72
C SER A 194 -33.70 21.00 -18.49
N PRO A 195 -32.46 20.48 -18.64
CA PRO A 195 -31.73 19.92 -17.51
C PRO A 195 -31.38 21.03 -16.49
N VAL A 196 -31.59 20.75 -15.20
CA VAL A 196 -31.20 21.65 -14.10
C VAL A 196 -29.68 21.71 -13.90
N TYR A 197 -28.94 20.76 -14.46
CA TYR A 197 -27.48 20.75 -14.53
C TYR A 197 -27.05 19.94 -15.76
N SER A 198 -26.06 20.44 -16.51
CA SER A 198 -25.46 19.73 -17.65
C SER A 198 -23.94 19.91 -17.63
N THR A 199 -23.20 18.84 -17.88
CA THR A 199 -21.74 18.87 -18.02
C THR A 199 -21.27 17.85 -19.07
N SER A 200 -20.08 18.03 -19.64
CA SER A 200 -19.52 17.05 -20.58
C SER A 200 -18.00 17.03 -20.57
N CYS A 201 -17.42 15.87 -20.86
CA CYS A 201 -15.98 15.69 -21.02
C CYS A 201 -15.66 14.94 -22.34
N PRO A 202 -14.48 15.15 -22.93
CA PRO A 202 -14.00 14.33 -24.05
C PRO A 202 -13.96 12.85 -23.67
N VAL A 203 -14.18 11.98 -24.65
CA VAL A 203 -14.01 10.53 -24.48
C VAL A 203 -12.54 10.21 -24.16
N ASN A 204 -12.30 9.20 -23.32
CA ASN A 204 -10.96 8.85 -22.85
C ASN A 204 -10.65 7.35 -23.05
N SER A 205 -9.36 7.01 -23.08
CA SER A 205 -8.86 5.66 -23.34
C SER A 205 -9.28 4.60 -22.30
N THR A 206 -9.67 5.01 -21.10
CA THR A 206 -10.07 4.07 -20.03
C THR A 206 -11.53 3.63 -20.13
N GLY A 207 -12.36 4.38 -20.86
CA GLY A 207 -13.81 4.19 -20.87
C GLY A 207 -14.46 4.41 -19.50
N VAL A 208 -13.80 5.11 -18.56
CA VAL A 208 -14.33 5.45 -17.24
C VAL A 208 -14.35 6.97 -17.06
N TYR A 209 -15.49 7.47 -16.62
CA TYR A 209 -15.74 8.90 -16.43
C TYR A 209 -16.27 9.12 -15.02
N LYS A 210 -15.91 10.25 -14.41
CA LYS A 210 -16.34 10.62 -13.06
C LYS A 210 -16.73 12.10 -13.08
N PHE A 211 -17.97 12.36 -12.69
CA PHE A 211 -18.52 13.71 -12.57
C PHE A 211 -18.83 13.99 -11.09
N SER A 212 -18.64 15.23 -10.63
CA SER A 212 -19.00 15.67 -9.28
C SER A 212 -20.23 16.58 -9.34
N LEU A 213 -21.24 16.28 -8.51
CA LEU A 213 -22.45 17.08 -8.35
C LEU A 213 -22.51 17.59 -6.91
N THR A 214 -22.36 18.89 -6.71
CA THR A 214 -22.54 19.54 -5.41
C THR A 214 -24.01 19.92 -5.25
N LEU A 215 -24.69 19.28 -4.30
CA LEU A 215 -26.14 19.32 -4.12
C LEU A 215 -26.59 20.52 -3.26
N ALA A 216 -25.98 21.69 -3.51
CA ALA A 216 -26.38 22.95 -2.90
C ALA A 216 -27.61 23.55 -3.60
N ALA A 217 -28.42 24.29 -2.85
CA ALA A 217 -29.56 25.03 -3.38
C ALA A 217 -29.14 26.47 -3.73
N PRO A 218 -29.52 27.02 -4.91
CA PRO A 218 -30.04 26.37 -6.12
C PRO A 218 -28.91 25.69 -6.94
N PRO A 219 -29.22 24.79 -7.91
CA PRO A 219 -30.54 24.42 -8.43
C PRO A 219 -31.22 23.25 -7.71
N TYR A 220 -30.54 22.61 -6.75
CA TYR A 220 -31.10 21.47 -6.02
C TYR A 220 -32.03 21.93 -4.89
N LYS A 221 -33.00 21.09 -4.51
CA LYS A 221 -33.98 21.36 -3.45
C LYS A 221 -34.20 20.13 -2.57
N GLU A 222 -34.31 20.33 -1.27
CA GLU A 222 -34.58 19.25 -0.31
C GLU A 222 -35.94 18.59 -0.57
N GLY A 223 -36.04 17.29 -0.28
CA GLY A 223 -37.23 16.48 -0.54
C GLY A 223 -37.53 16.25 -2.03
N THR A 224 -36.72 16.77 -2.95
CA THR A 224 -36.93 16.64 -4.40
C THR A 224 -36.10 15.49 -4.98
N ALA A 225 -36.70 14.74 -5.90
CA ALA A 225 -36.03 13.71 -6.68
C ALA A 225 -35.46 14.28 -8.00
N TYR A 226 -34.34 13.73 -8.44
CA TYR A 226 -33.60 14.12 -9.64
C TYR A 226 -33.20 12.89 -10.45
N LYS A 227 -33.27 13.02 -11.78
CA LYS A 227 -32.88 11.98 -12.73
C LYS A 227 -31.59 12.36 -13.45
N VAL A 228 -30.56 11.56 -13.28
CA VAL A 228 -29.28 11.71 -13.98
C VAL A 228 -29.30 10.83 -15.23
N VAL A 229 -29.01 11.41 -16.39
CA VAL A 229 -28.94 10.73 -17.68
C VAL A 229 -27.55 10.94 -18.26
N VAL A 230 -26.90 9.88 -18.75
CA VAL A 230 -25.66 10.01 -19.54
C VAL A 230 -25.96 9.86 -21.03
N SER A 231 -25.34 10.69 -21.87
CA SER A 231 -25.43 10.63 -23.33
C SER A 231 -24.05 10.69 -23.97
N TRP A 232 -23.91 10.10 -25.16
CA TRP A 232 -22.72 10.24 -26.00
C TRP A 232 -23.03 11.21 -27.15
N LEU A 233 -22.22 12.26 -27.27
CA LEU A 233 -22.29 13.28 -28.31
C LEU A 233 -21.13 13.08 -29.28
N PHE A 234 -21.43 12.90 -30.57
CA PHE A 234 -20.40 12.88 -31.60
C PHE A 234 -20.84 13.65 -32.85
N SER A 235 -19.88 13.94 -33.72
CA SER A 235 -20.08 14.62 -34.99
C SER A 235 -19.36 13.81 -36.06
N SER A 236 -20.04 13.53 -37.16
CA SER A 236 -19.51 12.72 -38.25
C SER A 236 -19.45 13.54 -39.53
N ASN A 237 -18.29 13.50 -40.18
CA ASN A 237 -18.08 14.02 -41.54
C ASN A 237 -17.97 12.85 -42.53
N GLN A 238 -18.98 11.98 -42.57
CA GLN A 238 -19.07 10.90 -43.56
C GLN A 238 -20.38 10.97 -44.33
N SER A 239 -20.26 10.94 -45.66
CA SER A 239 -21.37 10.71 -46.59
C SER A 239 -21.95 9.31 -46.38
N SER A 240 -23.27 9.20 -46.45
CA SER A 240 -23.96 7.92 -46.46
C SER A 240 -23.65 7.14 -47.73
N ASN A 241 -22.80 6.11 -47.64
CA ASN A 241 -22.77 5.04 -48.64
C ASN A 241 -23.65 3.89 -48.16
N GLY A 242 -24.82 3.78 -48.78
CA GLY A 242 -25.85 2.78 -48.55
C GLY A 242 -26.99 3.01 -49.55
N ASN A 243 -26.94 2.31 -50.67
CA ASN A 243 -27.74 2.51 -51.89
C ASN A 243 -29.18 3.01 -51.69
N VAL A 244 -29.49 4.15 -52.32
CA VAL A 244 -30.75 4.36 -53.06
C VAL A 244 -30.40 5.06 -54.37
N ASN A 245 -30.81 4.48 -55.50
CA ASN A 245 -30.73 5.16 -56.80
C ASN A 245 -31.67 6.37 -56.81
N ASN A 246 -31.19 7.54 -57.23
CA ASN A 246 -31.80 8.29 -58.34
C ASN A 246 -31.03 9.57 -58.70
N ASN A 247 -31.12 9.95 -59.97
CA ASN A 247 -30.44 11.11 -60.55
C ASN A 247 -30.96 12.44 -60.00
N THR A 248 -30.08 13.31 -59.53
CA THR A 248 -29.93 14.70 -60.04
C THR A 248 -28.71 15.37 -59.42
N GLY A 249 -27.99 16.16 -60.22
CA GLY A 249 -26.76 16.82 -59.77
C GLY A 249 -27.02 18.06 -58.92
N ARG A 250 -26.52 18.06 -57.68
CA ARG A 250 -26.14 19.30 -56.97
C ARG A 250 -25.12 18.98 -55.88
N GLN A 251 -23.93 19.57 -55.97
CA GLN A 251 -22.99 19.58 -54.84
C GLN A 251 -23.60 20.46 -53.74
N THR A 252 -23.96 19.86 -52.61
CA THR A 252 -24.33 20.58 -51.39
C THR A 252 -23.28 20.36 -50.31
N SER A 253 -23.06 21.41 -49.50
CA SER A 253 -22.01 21.48 -48.49
C SER A 253 -22.05 20.33 -47.48
N LYS A 254 -20.88 19.90 -47.00
CA LYS A 254 -20.74 18.93 -45.91
C LYS A 254 -21.30 19.50 -44.60
N GLU A 255 -22.59 19.29 -44.33
CA GLU A 255 -23.19 19.58 -43.04
C GLU A 255 -22.71 18.60 -41.97
N THR A 256 -22.12 19.14 -40.90
CA THR A 256 -21.65 18.38 -39.73
C THR A 256 -22.83 17.89 -38.88
N LYS A 257 -23.41 16.74 -39.23
CA LYS A 257 -24.50 16.14 -38.45
C LYS A 257 -24.02 15.78 -37.04
N ARG A 258 -24.70 16.33 -36.02
CA ARG A 258 -24.50 16.03 -34.60
C ARG A 258 -25.42 14.89 -34.19
N TYR A 259 -24.85 13.86 -33.57
CA TYR A 259 -25.57 12.68 -33.10
C TYR A 259 -25.54 12.61 -31.56
N ILE A 260 -26.67 12.22 -30.97
CA ILE A 260 -26.84 12.05 -29.53
C ILE A 260 -27.38 10.65 -29.27
N LEU A 261 -26.57 9.79 -28.63
CA LEU A 261 -27.03 8.49 -28.14
C LEU A 261 -27.29 8.60 -26.63
N LYS A 262 -28.57 8.60 -26.22
CA LYS A 262 -28.97 8.51 -24.81
C LYS A 262 -28.56 7.14 -24.26
N GLY A 263 -27.87 7.13 -23.13
CA GLY A 263 -27.30 5.96 -22.47
C GLY A 263 -28.15 5.50 -21.29
N LYS A 264 -27.49 5.22 -20.15
CA LYS A 264 -28.17 4.80 -18.91
C LYS A 264 -28.62 6.01 -18.07
N GLU A 265 -29.63 5.78 -17.24
CA GLU A 265 -30.10 6.75 -16.26
C GLU A 265 -30.12 6.18 -14.83
N VAL A 266 -30.10 7.07 -13.83
CA VAL A 266 -30.18 6.75 -12.41
C VAL A 266 -30.87 7.87 -11.64
N LEU A 267 -31.68 7.51 -10.65
CA LEU A 267 -32.40 8.44 -9.78
C LEU A 267 -31.64 8.69 -8.48
N PHE A 268 -31.76 9.90 -7.95
CA PHE A 268 -31.43 10.21 -6.55
C PHE A 268 -32.39 11.27 -5.98
N SER A 269 -32.53 11.31 -4.66
CA SER A 269 -33.35 12.27 -3.94
C SER A 269 -32.52 13.04 -2.92
N VAL A 270 -32.76 14.34 -2.79
CA VAL A 270 -32.14 15.14 -1.73
C VAL A 270 -32.92 14.93 -0.44
N LYS A 271 -32.24 14.47 0.61
CA LYS A 271 -32.82 14.07 1.89
C LYS A 271 -33.61 15.19 2.56
N ARG A 272 -34.74 14.83 3.17
CA ARG A 272 -35.52 15.68 4.08
C ARG A 272 -35.13 15.35 5.52
N HIS A 273 -34.97 16.36 6.37
CA HIS A 273 -34.53 16.16 7.76
C HIS A 273 -35.64 15.53 8.63
N ILE A 274 -35.38 14.35 9.19
CA ILE A 274 -36.20 13.69 10.23
C ILE A 274 -35.22 12.98 11.20
N PRO A 275 -35.29 13.20 12.53
CA PRO A 275 -34.34 12.63 13.49
C PRO A 275 -34.87 11.38 14.22
N MET A 276 -34.14 10.25 14.22
CA MET A 276 -34.28 9.12 15.18
C MET A 276 -33.07 8.13 15.11
N PRO A 277 -32.93 7.05 15.94
CA PRO A 277 -31.65 6.70 16.59
C PRO A 277 -30.88 5.47 16.03
N LYS A 278 -29.78 5.10 16.70
CA LYS A 278 -28.75 4.10 16.34
C LYS A 278 -29.16 2.62 16.47
N ALA A 279 -28.66 1.77 15.57
CA ALA A 279 -28.09 0.44 15.86
C ALA A 279 -27.17 -0.07 14.71
N GLU A 280 -26.26 -1.00 15.03
CA GLU A 280 -25.30 -1.74 14.17
C GLU A 280 -25.82 -3.21 13.94
N PRO A 281 -25.13 -4.19 13.31
CA PRO A 281 -23.91 -4.20 12.44
C PRO A 281 -23.94 -5.15 11.19
N SER A 282 -22.85 -5.21 10.39
CA SER A 282 -22.03 -6.44 10.14
C SER A 282 -21.49 -6.78 8.70
N LYS A 283 -20.23 -7.29 8.68
CA LYS A 283 -19.57 -8.30 7.78
C LYS A 283 -18.97 -7.96 6.37
N ALA A 284 -17.63 -7.98 6.32
CA ALA A 284 -16.73 -8.57 5.29
C ALA A 284 -16.51 -7.82 3.94
N ASN A 285 -15.43 -8.04 3.14
CA ASN A 285 -14.26 -8.95 3.25
C ASN A 285 -12.94 -8.37 2.60
N VAL A 286 -12.01 -9.23 2.14
CA VAL A 286 -10.54 -9.02 1.91
C VAL A 286 -10.07 -9.38 0.47
N ASN A 287 -9.05 -8.67 -0.10
CA ASN A 287 -7.81 -9.32 -0.62
C ASN A 287 -6.64 -8.39 -1.07
N ARG A 288 -5.41 -8.95 -1.06
CA ARG A 288 -4.09 -8.27 -1.10
C ARG A 288 -3.39 -8.25 -2.48
N THR A 289 -2.22 -7.61 -2.55
CA THR A 289 -1.22 -7.70 -3.65
C THR A 289 0.20 -7.77 -3.04
N GLU A 290 1.13 -8.46 -3.72
CA GLU A 290 2.49 -8.80 -3.25
C GLU A 290 3.53 -7.65 -3.34
N PRO A 291 4.71 -7.75 -2.69
CA PRO A 291 5.73 -6.70 -2.61
C PRO A 291 6.98 -6.92 -3.50
N GLU A 292 7.77 -5.85 -3.66
CA GLU A 292 9.13 -5.86 -4.25
C GLU A 292 10.17 -6.58 -3.36
N LYS A 293 11.30 -6.96 -3.95
CA LYS A 293 12.38 -7.74 -3.30
C LYS A 293 13.13 -7.00 -2.18
N ASP A 294 13.73 -7.80 -1.30
CA ASP A 294 14.82 -7.47 -0.36
C ASP A 294 14.54 -6.31 0.60
N GLY A 295 13.58 -6.53 1.50
CA GLY A 295 13.35 -5.69 2.67
C GLY A 295 12.39 -6.34 3.67
N CYS A 296 12.31 -5.78 4.88
CA CYS A 296 11.29 -6.20 5.84
C CYS A 296 9.87 -5.88 5.29
N PRO A 297 8.96 -6.86 5.14
CA PRO A 297 7.66 -6.65 4.49
C PRO A 297 6.73 -5.71 5.29
N ARG A 298 7.04 -5.49 6.58
CA ARG A 298 6.33 -4.53 7.44
C ARG A 298 6.79 -3.08 7.26
N CYS A 299 7.94 -2.84 6.64
CA CYS A 299 8.36 -1.47 6.33
C CYS A 299 7.42 -0.88 5.28
N ARG A 300 7.37 -1.46 4.07
CA ARG A 300 6.46 -0.99 3.01
C ARG A 300 5.09 -1.69 3.04
N GLU A 301 4.54 -1.89 4.23
CA GLU A 301 3.21 -2.48 4.41
C GLU A 301 2.09 -1.56 3.90
N LYS A 302 0.97 -2.15 3.50
CA LYS A 302 -0.21 -1.41 3.04
C LYS A 302 -1.01 -0.87 4.22
N TRP A 303 -1.82 0.17 3.99
CA TRP A 303 -2.68 0.75 5.02
C TRP A 303 -3.57 -0.30 5.72
N THR A 304 -4.02 -1.32 5.00
CA THR A 304 -4.80 -2.46 5.54
C THR A 304 -4.04 -3.30 6.56
N ASP A 305 -2.72 -3.42 6.42
CA ASP A 305 -1.86 -4.18 7.33
C ASP A 305 -1.33 -3.29 8.47
N MET A 306 -1.23 -1.97 8.25
CA MET A 306 -0.89 -0.97 9.26
C MET A 306 -2.05 -0.66 10.22
N LEU A 307 -3.29 -0.59 9.73
CA LEU A 307 -4.47 -0.19 10.52
C LEU A 307 -4.64 -1.02 11.82
N PRO A 308 -4.53 -2.37 11.81
CA PRO A 308 -4.56 -3.17 13.04
C PRO A 308 -3.46 -2.83 14.05
N ARG A 309 -2.31 -2.29 13.61
CA ARG A 309 -1.23 -1.82 14.51
C ARG A 309 -1.61 -0.51 15.17
N LEU A 310 -2.17 0.43 14.40
CA LEU A 310 -2.66 1.70 14.93
C LEU A 310 -3.80 1.48 15.93
N GLN A 311 -4.72 0.54 15.68
CA GLN A 311 -5.78 0.16 16.62
C GLN A 311 -5.22 -0.36 17.97
N LYS A 312 -4.12 -1.11 17.95
CA LYS A 312 -3.44 -1.57 19.19
C LYS A 312 -2.81 -0.42 19.98
N ILE A 313 -2.27 0.60 19.30
CA ILE A 313 -1.65 1.77 19.92
C ILE A 313 -2.72 2.72 20.48
N PHE A 314 -3.72 3.05 19.65
CA PHE A 314 -4.69 4.13 19.84
C PHE A 314 -6.09 3.60 20.17
N LYS A 315 -6.21 2.78 21.23
CA LYS A 315 -7.45 2.06 21.60
C LYS A 315 -8.71 2.94 21.77
N GLY A 316 -8.55 4.23 22.06
CA GLY A 316 -9.64 5.19 22.24
C GLY A 316 -9.99 6.02 21.00
N VAL A 317 -9.51 5.64 19.81
CA VAL A 317 -9.69 6.37 18.55
C VAL A 317 -10.51 5.53 17.58
N SER A 318 -11.44 6.16 16.85
CA SER A 318 -12.35 5.43 15.96
C SER A 318 -11.62 4.75 14.78
N PRO A 319 -12.09 3.59 14.29
CA PRO A 319 -11.48 2.89 13.17
C PRO A 319 -11.36 3.73 11.90
N GLU A 320 -12.33 4.61 11.64
CA GLU A 320 -12.39 5.49 10.47
C GLU A 320 -11.23 6.49 10.53
N LYS A 321 -11.06 7.16 11.67
CA LYS A 321 -9.98 8.11 11.90
C LYS A 321 -8.60 7.43 11.82
N LEU A 322 -8.46 6.22 12.36
CA LEU A 322 -7.23 5.43 12.21
C LEU A 322 -6.99 4.96 10.76
N SER A 323 -8.04 4.68 9.99
CA SER A 323 -7.91 4.30 8.57
C SER A 323 -7.38 5.46 7.72
N ILE A 324 -7.78 6.70 8.03
CA ILE A 324 -7.25 7.91 7.39
C ILE A 324 -5.75 8.04 7.67
N VAL A 325 -5.32 7.88 8.93
CA VAL A 325 -3.89 7.91 9.29
C VAL A 325 -3.11 6.82 8.57
N ALA A 326 -3.61 5.58 8.57
CA ALA A 326 -2.95 4.46 7.89
C ALA A 326 -2.82 4.71 6.37
N ARG A 327 -3.87 5.24 5.73
CA ARG A 327 -3.89 5.57 4.30
C ARG A 327 -2.87 6.65 3.97
N ILE A 328 -2.96 7.81 4.63
CA ILE A 328 -2.07 8.95 4.35
C ILE A 328 -0.62 8.62 4.69
N TYR A 329 -0.37 7.94 5.82
CA TYR A 329 1.00 7.56 6.20
C TYR A 329 1.61 6.60 5.18
N THR A 330 0.92 5.51 4.83
CA THR A 330 1.48 4.53 3.88
C THR A 330 1.57 5.06 2.44
N GLN A 331 0.76 6.06 2.07
CA GLN A 331 0.82 6.72 0.76
C GLN A 331 2.09 7.56 0.55
N TYR A 332 2.64 8.20 1.60
CA TYR A 332 3.77 9.13 1.48
C TYR A 332 5.04 8.71 2.24
N MET A 333 5.03 7.59 2.97
CA MET A 333 6.16 7.15 3.80
C MET A 333 7.43 6.84 3.00
N LYS A 334 7.36 6.49 1.71
CA LYS A 334 8.54 6.18 0.88
C LYS A 334 9.26 7.48 0.48
N GLU A 335 8.50 8.46 0.01
CA GLU A 335 8.92 9.77 -0.50
C GLU A 335 9.40 10.70 0.63
N LEU A 336 8.89 10.49 1.84
CA LEU A 336 9.31 11.15 3.07
C LEU A 336 10.39 10.38 3.85
N ARG A 337 10.84 9.21 3.38
CA ARG A 337 11.87 8.37 4.04
C ARG A 337 11.47 7.93 5.47
N MET A 338 10.21 7.58 5.65
CA MET A 338 9.58 7.17 6.92
C MET A 338 9.00 5.74 6.88
N ASP A 339 9.50 4.88 6.01
CA ASP A 339 8.92 3.57 5.74
C ASP A 339 9.32 2.48 6.76
N THR A 340 10.35 2.61 7.58
CA THR A 340 10.77 1.49 8.45
C THR A 340 9.85 1.25 9.65
N CYS A 341 9.79 0.01 10.15
CA CYS A 341 9.08 -0.32 11.40
C CYS A 341 9.58 0.53 12.58
N TRP A 342 10.89 0.80 12.63
CA TRP A 342 11.51 1.66 13.64
C TRP A 342 11.04 3.11 13.50
N ILE A 343 11.07 3.69 12.29
CA ILE A 343 10.63 5.08 12.07
C ILE A 343 9.15 5.24 12.38
N LYS A 344 8.31 4.27 11.99
CA LYS A 344 6.89 4.21 12.37
C LYS A 344 6.73 4.22 13.89
N ALA A 345 7.44 3.35 14.61
CA ALA A 345 7.37 3.28 16.06
C ALA A 345 7.80 4.59 16.73
N HIS A 346 8.93 5.18 16.33
CA HIS A 346 9.40 6.48 16.83
C HIS A 346 8.39 7.60 16.54
N PHE A 347 7.93 7.72 15.29
CA PHE A 347 6.95 8.74 14.89
C PHE A 347 5.65 8.63 15.69
N PHE A 348 5.05 7.44 15.76
CA PHE A 348 3.79 7.26 16.47
C PHE A 348 3.94 7.36 17.99
N ALA A 349 5.13 7.14 18.57
CA ALA A 349 5.38 7.41 19.98
C ALA A 349 5.35 8.93 20.28
N GLN A 350 5.95 9.74 19.41
CA GLN A 350 5.86 11.20 19.49
C GLN A 350 4.40 11.65 19.36
N ALA A 351 3.74 11.27 18.26
CA ALA A 351 2.34 11.65 18.01
C ALA A 351 1.38 11.16 19.11
N TYR A 352 1.64 9.99 19.72
CA TYR A 352 0.87 9.51 20.86
C TYR A 352 0.94 10.48 22.04
N LYS A 353 2.13 10.95 22.44
CA LYS A 353 2.23 11.89 23.56
C LYS A 353 1.70 13.29 23.21
N GLU A 354 2.05 13.83 22.03
CA GLU A 354 1.60 15.17 21.61
C GLU A 354 0.07 15.31 21.53
N THR A 355 -0.62 14.21 21.18
CA THR A 355 -2.10 14.17 21.02
C THR A 355 -2.84 13.48 22.16
N GLY A 356 -2.17 13.18 23.27
CA GLY A 356 -2.78 12.49 24.43
C GLY A 356 -3.36 11.11 24.10
N GLY A 357 -2.80 10.41 23.11
CA GLY A 357 -3.26 9.10 22.65
C GLY A 357 -4.57 9.11 21.85
N ARG A 358 -5.09 10.29 21.46
CA ARG A 358 -6.36 10.43 20.73
C ARG A 358 -6.20 10.81 19.25
N LEU A 359 -4.99 11.21 18.83
CA LEU A 359 -4.72 11.80 17.51
C LEU A 359 -5.62 13.00 17.22
N ASP A 360 -6.11 13.70 18.26
CA ASP A 360 -6.92 14.90 18.11
C ASP A 360 -5.99 16.07 17.74
N VAL A 361 -6.18 16.61 16.53
CA VAL A 361 -5.44 17.78 16.04
C VAL A 361 -6.10 19.03 16.61
N LYS A 362 -5.29 19.92 17.19
CA LYS A 362 -5.77 21.22 17.69
C LYS A 362 -5.77 22.22 16.53
N GLU A 363 -6.82 23.06 16.46
CA GLU A 363 -6.89 24.20 15.51
C GLU A 363 -5.73 25.20 15.66
N GLY A 364 -5.08 25.18 16.82
CA GLY A 364 -3.75 25.67 17.07
C GLY A 364 -3.40 25.68 18.55
N GLU A 365 -2.18 26.07 18.88
CA GLU A 365 -1.83 26.41 20.25
C GLU A 365 -2.69 27.59 20.72
N SER A 366 -3.21 27.51 21.95
CA SER A 366 -4.03 28.58 22.53
C SER A 366 -3.15 29.50 23.37
N PHE A 367 -3.38 30.80 23.19
CA PHE A 367 -2.73 31.85 23.99
C PHE A 367 -3.62 32.34 25.14
N ASN A 368 -4.59 31.50 25.57
CA ASN A 368 -5.38 31.71 26.77
C ASN A 368 -4.52 31.49 28.04
N TYR A 369 -3.71 32.48 28.37
CA TYR A 369 -2.84 32.49 29.55
C TYR A 369 -3.31 33.50 30.61
N TYR A 370 -3.14 33.13 31.87
CA TYR A 370 -3.19 34.06 33.00
C TYR A 370 -1.98 35.00 32.94
N TRP A 371 -2.20 36.29 33.16
CA TRP A 371 -1.23 37.32 32.80
C TRP A 371 0.17 37.13 33.44
N GLU A 372 0.25 36.75 34.72
CA GLU A 372 1.53 36.53 35.42
C GLU A 372 2.35 35.36 34.84
N ILE A 373 1.69 34.38 34.23
CA ILE A 373 2.37 33.22 33.63
C ILE A 373 2.98 33.57 32.27
N ILE A 374 2.48 34.60 31.57
CA ILE A 374 2.92 34.95 30.22
C ILE A 374 4.44 35.23 30.16
N PRO A 375 5.05 36.09 31.00
CA PRO A 375 6.51 36.33 30.99
C PRO A 375 7.36 35.09 31.30
N THR A 376 6.81 34.16 32.09
CA THR A 376 7.52 32.91 32.43
C THR A 376 7.67 32.01 31.19
N LYS A 377 6.59 31.86 30.41
CA LYS A 377 6.50 30.96 29.24
C LYS A 377 6.98 31.59 27.93
N LEU A 378 6.67 32.86 27.70
CA LEU A 378 6.92 33.56 26.44
C LEU A 378 8.00 34.62 26.64
N SER A 379 9.23 34.35 26.19
CA SER A 379 10.40 35.16 26.50
C SER A 379 10.33 36.61 26.03
N ALA A 380 9.55 36.91 24.98
CA ALA A 380 9.26 38.28 24.54
C ALA A 380 8.61 39.14 25.63
N PHE A 381 7.79 38.54 26.50
CA PHE A 381 7.05 39.23 27.56
C PHE A 381 7.89 39.51 28.83
N ARG A 382 9.21 39.31 28.77
CA ARG A 382 10.14 39.57 29.89
C ARG A 382 10.69 41.00 29.93
N THR A 383 10.37 41.83 28.94
CA THR A 383 10.58 43.29 28.96
C THR A 383 9.47 43.99 29.77
N ASP A 384 9.64 45.25 30.16
CA ASP A 384 8.60 46.01 30.86
C ASP A 384 7.37 46.29 29.99
N GLU A 385 7.58 46.68 28.73
CA GLU A 385 6.51 46.77 27.73
C GLU A 385 5.76 45.43 27.61
N GLY A 386 6.51 44.32 27.53
CA GLY A 386 5.98 42.97 27.53
C GLY A 386 5.14 42.66 28.76
N ARG A 387 5.63 42.94 29.97
CA ARG A 387 4.87 42.78 31.23
C ARG A 387 3.56 43.57 31.22
N ASN A 388 3.56 44.78 30.67
CA ASN A 388 2.36 45.61 30.55
C ASN A 388 1.36 45.03 29.54
N TYR A 389 1.84 44.52 28.41
CA TYR A 389 1.01 43.78 27.45
C TYR A 389 0.48 42.45 28.00
N ALA A 390 1.25 41.73 28.82
CA ALA A 390 0.78 40.54 29.52
C ALA A 390 -0.43 40.86 30.41
N ARG A 391 -0.36 41.92 31.24
CA ARG A 391 -1.48 42.41 32.05
C ARG A 391 -2.69 42.83 31.22
N LYS A 392 -2.47 43.52 30.09
CA LYS A 392 -3.54 44.05 29.24
C LYS A 392 -4.24 42.99 28.39
N TRP A 393 -3.55 41.92 28.00
CA TRP A 393 -4.08 40.92 27.07
C TRP A 393 -4.31 39.53 27.67
N GLY A 394 -3.58 39.15 28.73
CA GLY A 394 -3.85 37.91 29.47
C GLY A 394 -5.16 38.01 30.26
N ARG A 395 -5.67 36.86 30.74
CA ARG A 395 -6.83 36.89 31.64
C ARG A 395 -6.43 37.35 33.04
N ALA A 396 -7.36 38.00 33.73
CA ALA A 396 -7.18 38.50 35.09
C ALA A 396 -7.11 37.40 36.17
N GLU A 397 -7.71 36.22 35.92
CA GLU A 397 -7.80 35.14 36.90
C GLU A 397 -6.91 33.93 36.55
N LYS A 398 -6.35 33.26 37.56
CA LYS A 398 -5.51 32.07 37.37
C LYS A 398 -6.29 30.90 36.76
N LYS A 399 -7.47 30.60 37.32
CA LYS A 399 -8.39 29.52 36.88
C LYS A 399 -9.11 29.95 35.60
N SER A 400 -9.02 29.16 34.53
CA SER A 400 -9.77 29.45 33.30
C SER A 400 -11.20 28.93 33.40
N THR A 401 -12.16 29.77 33.03
CA THR A 401 -13.57 29.45 32.79
C THR A 401 -13.93 29.85 31.35
N LYS A 402 -15.17 29.62 30.91
CA LYS A 402 -15.65 30.17 29.62
C LYS A 402 -15.82 31.70 29.66
N ALA A 403 -16.17 32.26 30.82
CA ALA A 403 -16.45 33.69 30.98
C ALA A 403 -15.18 34.54 31.07
N ASN A 404 -14.09 34.02 31.66
CA ASN A 404 -12.83 34.73 31.85
C ASN A 404 -11.73 34.37 30.83
N ALA A 405 -12.08 33.65 29.75
CA ALA A 405 -11.12 33.24 28.74
C ALA A 405 -10.57 34.45 27.95
N VAL A 406 -9.29 34.42 27.59
CA VAL A 406 -8.68 35.48 26.76
C VAL A 406 -9.40 35.58 25.41
N SER A 407 -9.88 36.77 25.07
CA SER A 407 -10.56 37.05 23.80
C SER A 407 -9.71 36.65 22.59
N LYS A 408 -10.36 36.28 21.48
CA LYS A 408 -9.65 35.87 20.25
C LYS A 408 -8.67 36.95 19.77
N GLU A 409 -9.08 38.21 19.85
CA GLU A 409 -8.24 39.37 19.49
C GLU A 409 -7.00 39.48 20.39
N ASN A 410 -7.15 39.32 21.70
CA ASN A 410 -6.01 39.35 22.62
C ASN A 410 -5.10 38.11 22.45
N GLN A 411 -5.64 36.93 22.12
CA GLN A 411 -4.82 35.77 21.76
C GLN A 411 -3.98 36.02 20.49
N ILE A 412 -4.54 36.70 19.48
CA ILE A 412 -3.79 37.15 18.28
C ILE A 412 -2.66 38.12 18.68
N LYS A 413 -2.96 39.14 19.50
CA LYS A 413 -1.94 40.10 20.00
C LYS A 413 -0.82 39.41 20.76
N ILE A 414 -1.17 38.47 21.67
CA ILE A 414 -0.17 37.71 22.44
C ILE A 414 0.73 36.89 21.51
N ALA A 415 0.16 36.15 20.56
CA ALA A 415 0.94 35.32 19.63
C ALA A 415 1.86 36.15 18.73
N ASN A 416 1.34 37.24 18.17
CA ASN A 416 2.09 38.16 17.31
C ASN A 416 3.25 38.83 18.05
N TYR A 417 3.07 39.21 19.32
CA TYR A 417 4.17 39.74 20.13
C TYR A 417 5.16 38.63 20.53
N ALA A 418 4.67 37.47 21.01
CA ALA A 418 5.49 36.34 21.45
C ALA A 418 6.48 35.84 20.39
N TYR A 419 6.02 35.79 19.13
CA TYR A 419 6.79 35.29 18.00
C TYR A 419 7.12 36.40 16.97
N SER A 420 7.10 37.67 17.40
CA SER A 420 7.48 38.79 16.54
C SER A 420 8.90 38.64 16.00
N TYR A 421 9.10 39.00 14.74
CA TYR A 421 10.42 39.07 14.09
C TYR A 421 11.42 40.00 14.81
N LYS A 422 10.92 40.89 15.68
CA LYS A 422 11.76 41.72 16.56
C LYS A 422 12.57 40.89 17.57
N PHE A 423 12.00 39.78 18.07
CA PHE A 423 12.61 38.96 19.13
C PHE A 423 13.35 37.73 18.59
N SER A 424 14.35 37.24 19.34
CA SER A 424 15.18 36.07 18.98
C SER A 424 14.36 34.83 18.61
N LYS A 425 13.24 34.57 19.31
CA LYS A 425 12.35 33.43 18.99
C LYS A 425 11.69 33.58 17.63
N GLY A 426 11.14 34.75 17.30
CA GLY A 426 10.52 35.01 15.99
C GLY A 426 11.53 34.93 14.83
N LYS A 427 12.74 35.46 15.03
CA LYS A 427 13.85 35.33 14.07
C LYS A 427 14.19 33.86 13.80
N LYS A 428 14.31 33.03 14.84
CA LYS A 428 14.54 31.56 14.72
C LYS A 428 13.37 30.82 14.04
N LEU A 429 12.15 31.34 14.14
CA LEU A 429 10.96 30.82 13.45
C LEU A 429 10.83 31.32 12.00
N GLY A 430 11.77 32.15 11.51
CA GLY A 430 11.75 32.73 10.17
C GLY A 430 10.62 33.73 9.93
N ASN A 431 10.00 34.23 11.00
CA ASN A 431 8.93 35.22 10.92
C ASN A 431 9.51 36.55 10.43
N LYS A 432 8.77 37.24 9.56
CA LYS A 432 9.15 38.50 8.88
C LYS A 432 8.10 39.60 9.02
N TYR A 433 6.82 39.24 9.16
CA TYR A 433 5.71 40.20 9.18
C TYR A 433 5.03 40.25 10.57
N PRO A 434 4.31 41.35 10.91
CA PRO A 434 3.71 41.52 12.24
C PRO A 434 2.73 40.41 12.65
N ASN A 435 2.00 39.82 11.70
CA ASN A 435 0.97 38.82 11.95
C ASN A 435 1.48 37.35 11.90
N ASP A 436 2.77 37.14 11.62
CA ASP A 436 3.34 35.81 11.44
C ASP A 436 3.24 34.93 12.70
N GLY A 437 3.19 35.54 13.88
CA GLY A 437 3.10 34.82 15.15
C GLY A 437 1.78 34.05 15.32
N TRP A 438 0.66 34.68 15.02
CA TRP A 438 -0.65 34.02 15.02
C TRP A 438 -0.88 33.18 13.76
N HIS A 439 -0.44 33.66 12.59
CA HIS A 439 -0.56 32.98 11.31
C HIS A 439 0.13 31.61 11.36
N PHE A 440 1.39 31.55 11.77
CA PHE A 440 2.18 30.32 11.82
C PHE A 440 2.33 29.73 13.24
N ARG A 441 1.33 29.92 14.10
CA ARG A 441 1.27 29.29 15.42
C ARG A 441 1.24 27.75 15.34
N GLY A 442 1.60 27.08 16.43
CA GLY A 442 1.67 25.63 16.57
C GLY A 442 0.39 24.90 16.15
N ARG A 443 0.48 23.99 15.16
CA ARG A 443 -0.62 23.09 14.71
C ARG A 443 -0.09 21.71 14.31
N GLY A 444 -0.98 20.74 14.10
CA GLY A 444 -0.62 19.38 13.62
C GLY A 444 -0.56 18.30 14.71
N LEU A 445 -0.22 17.07 14.31
CA LEU A 445 0.05 15.94 15.24
C LEU A 445 1.45 16.02 15.86
N ILE A 446 2.40 16.51 15.07
CA ILE A 446 3.70 17.03 15.51
C ILE A 446 3.63 18.55 15.32
N GLN A 447 4.00 19.32 16.34
CA GLN A 447 3.71 20.75 16.36
C GLN A 447 4.55 21.53 15.34
N LEU A 448 3.89 22.02 14.28
CA LEU A 448 4.46 22.91 13.26
C LEU A 448 4.31 24.37 13.71
N THR A 449 5.42 25.08 13.87
CA THR A 449 5.45 26.50 14.31
C THR A 449 6.45 27.31 13.48
N GLY A 450 6.07 28.53 13.09
CA GLY A 450 6.91 29.52 12.43
C GLY A 450 6.83 29.51 10.90
N ARG A 451 6.97 30.69 10.28
CA ARG A 451 6.92 30.85 8.81
C ARG A 451 7.89 29.93 8.09
N SER A 452 9.13 29.78 8.59
CA SER A 452 10.12 28.90 7.96
C SER A 452 9.72 27.42 7.97
N CYS A 453 8.94 26.99 8.97
CA CYS A 453 8.38 25.66 9.02
C CYS A 453 7.30 25.49 7.94
N TYR A 454 6.25 26.31 7.97
CA TYR A 454 5.11 26.15 7.07
C TYR A 454 5.51 26.29 5.59
N THR A 455 6.37 27.26 5.24
CA THR A 455 6.86 27.41 3.86
C THR A 455 7.71 26.23 3.38
N ALA A 456 8.55 25.66 4.25
CA ALA A 456 9.32 24.47 3.87
C ALA A 456 8.44 23.21 3.77
N ILE A 457 7.45 23.07 4.65
CA ILE A 457 6.50 21.95 4.63
C ILE A 457 5.61 22.00 3.39
N GLU A 458 5.06 23.16 3.05
CA GLU A 458 4.28 23.36 1.83
C GLU A 458 5.06 22.91 0.58
N LYS A 459 6.31 23.36 0.45
CA LYS A 459 7.20 22.91 -0.63
C LYS A 459 7.44 21.39 -0.59
N ILE A 460 7.78 20.82 0.56
CA ILE A 460 8.00 19.36 0.70
C ILE A 460 6.76 18.56 0.31
N LEU A 461 5.56 19.07 0.60
CA LEU A 461 4.30 18.45 0.22
C LEU A 461 4.07 18.54 -1.30
N HIS A 462 4.34 19.70 -1.92
CA HIS A 462 4.28 19.85 -3.39
C HIS A 462 5.28 18.91 -4.09
N ASP A 463 6.52 18.84 -3.59
CA ASP A 463 7.60 18.00 -4.13
C ASP A 463 7.26 16.49 -4.12
N ILE A 464 6.34 16.04 -3.25
CA ILE A 464 5.83 14.64 -3.20
C ILE A 464 4.44 14.48 -3.84
N GLY A 465 3.95 15.50 -4.56
CA GLY A 465 2.66 15.46 -5.28
C GLY A 465 1.43 15.77 -4.42
N TYR A 466 1.59 16.22 -3.16
CA TYR A 466 0.49 16.67 -2.31
C TYR A 466 0.23 18.16 -2.52
N SER A 467 -0.79 18.49 -3.32
CA SER A 467 -1.19 19.89 -3.56
C SER A 467 -1.88 20.48 -2.33
N CYS A 468 -1.31 21.54 -1.76
CA CYS A 468 -1.89 22.28 -0.63
C CYS A 468 -1.50 23.77 -0.66
N ASP A 469 -2.25 24.58 0.10
CA ASP A 469 -1.87 25.95 0.45
C ASP A 469 -2.08 26.10 1.96
N ILE A 470 -0.98 26.33 2.68
CA ILE A 470 -0.88 26.51 4.12
C ILE A 470 -0.09 27.78 4.49
N THR A 471 0.34 28.58 3.50
CA THR A 471 1.13 29.79 3.73
C THR A 471 0.45 31.09 3.34
N SER A 472 -0.45 31.10 2.33
CA SER A 472 -0.91 32.36 1.73
C SER A 472 -1.79 33.21 2.65
N SER A 473 -2.58 32.59 3.53
CA SER A 473 -3.46 33.28 4.48
C SER A 473 -3.56 32.58 5.85
N ILE A 474 -4.14 33.26 6.84
CA ILE A 474 -4.38 32.69 8.17
C ILE A 474 -5.34 31.50 8.07
N GLU A 475 -6.38 31.59 7.24
CA GLU A 475 -7.39 30.56 6.99
C GLU A 475 -6.79 29.32 6.32
N LYS A 476 -5.74 29.51 5.51
CA LYS A 476 -4.95 28.47 4.86
C LYS A 476 -4.00 27.77 5.84
N SER A 477 -3.22 28.52 6.60
CA SER A 477 -2.39 27.95 7.67
C SER A 477 -3.22 27.23 8.75
N ASP A 478 -4.43 27.71 9.04
CA ASP A 478 -5.41 27.05 9.92
C ASP A 478 -5.83 25.66 9.42
N GLN A 479 -5.71 25.34 8.13
CA GLN A 479 -6.05 24.00 7.62
C GLN A 479 -5.16 22.92 8.20
N VAL A 480 -3.92 23.22 8.61
CA VAL A 480 -3.05 22.26 9.33
C VAL A 480 -3.67 21.82 10.67
N GLY A 481 -4.54 22.67 11.25
CA GLY A 481 -5.29 22.37 12.47
C GLY A 481 -6.70 21.81 12.25
N LYS A 482 -7.26 21.88 11.03
CA LYS A 482 -8.67 21.57 10.72
C LYS A 482 -8.84 20.41 9.74
N ASN A 483 -7.94 20.26 8.78
CA ASN A 483 -7.91 19.13 7.85
C ASN A 483 -6.99 18.04 8.42
N PHE A 484 -7.59 16.93 8.82
CA PHE A 484 -6.88 15.82 9.48
C PHE A 484 -5.88 15.11 8.55
N GLU A 485 -6.15 15.01 7.25
CA GLU A 485 -5.24 14.39 6.28
C GLU A 485 -3.98 15.24 6.08
N LEU A 486 -4.17 16.55 5.92
CA LEU A 486 -3.10 17.53 5.86
C LEU A 486 -2.26 17.49 7.15
N ALA A 487 -2.90 17.44 8.31
CA ALA A 487 -2.21 17.36 9.60
C ALA A 487 -1.31 16.12 9.72
N VAL A 488 -1.73 14.96 9.20
CA VAL A 488 -0.92 13.73 9.18
C VAL A 488 0.31 13.92 8.27
N VAL A 489 0.13 14.28 7.00
CA VAL A 489 1.24 14.35 6.04
C VAL A 489 2.20 15.50 6.36
N ALA A 490 1.71 16.64 6.84
CA ALA A 490 2.54 17.76 7.28
C ALA A 490 3.37 17.40 8.53
N SER A 491 2.82 16.61 9.46
CA SER A 491 3.56 16.09 10.63
C SER A 491 4.65 15.08 10.24
N MET A 492 4.46 14.33 9.15
CA MET A 492 5.51 13.47 8.57
C MET A 492 6.61 14.32 7.93
N ALA A 493 6.23 15.31 7.10
CA ALA A 493 7.16 16.21 6.43
C ALA A 493 8.05 17.03 7.40
N PHE A 494 7.62 17.23 8.65
CA PHE A 494 8.40 17.88 9.72
C PHE A 494 9.83 17.36 9.84
N PHE A 495 10.03 16.05 9.81
CA PHE A 495 11.36 15.45 9.98
C PHE A 495 12.27 15.70 8.76
N LYS A 496 11.68 15.74 7.56
CA LYS A 496 12.37 16.12 6.31
C LYS A 496 12.76 17.60 6.32
N TRP A 497 11.88 18.49 6.81
CA TRP A 497 12.20 19.90 7.04
C TRP A 497 13.34 20.10 8.05
N LYS A 498 13.33 19.33 9.15
CA LYS A 498 14.41 19.34 10.16
C LYS A 498 15.74 18.76 9.67
N ASN A 499 15.81 18.32 8.41
CA ASN A 499 16.95 17.59 7.84
C ASN A 499 17.37 16.38 8.71
N ALA A 500 16.40 15.74 9.36
CA ALA A 500 16.64 14.62 10.24
C ALA A 500 16.83 13.34 9.43
N ASP A 501 18.00 12.70 9.54
CA ASP A 501 18.21 11.36 9.01
C ASP A 501 17.48 10.33 9.89
N MET A 502 16.18 10.19 9.64
CA MET A 502 15.30 9.26 10.36
C MET A 502 15.77 7.80 10.22
N TYR A 503 16.46 7.43 9.14
CA TYR A 503 17.01 6.09 9.02
C TYR A 503 18.16 5.87 10.02
N ARG A 504 19.08 6.82 10.13
CA ARG A 504 20.20 6.74 11.10
C ARG A 504 19.75 6.88 12.55
N LEU A 505 18.76 7.72 12.82
CA LEU A 505 18.31 8.02 14.18
C LEU A 505 17.40 6.95 14.79
N CYS A 506 16.57 6.27 13.97
CA CYS A 506 15.54 5.34 14.47
C CYS A 506 15.94 3.87 14.39
N ASN A 507 16.62 3.41 13.33
CA ASN A 507 16.78 1.97 13.09
C ASN A 507 17.74 1.31 14.08
N GLY A 508 17.30 0.23 14.71
CA GLY A 508 18.04 -0.45 15.78
C GLY A 508 18.10 0.34 17.10
N ASN A 509 17.57 1.56 17.14
CA ASN A 509 17.64 2.43 18.30
C ASN A 509 16.32 2.40 19.09
N LYS A 510 16.37 1.87 20.33
CA LYS A 510 15.22 1.89 21.25
C LYS A 510 15.07 3.20 22.03
N ASN A 511 16.06 4.10 22.01
CA ASN A 511 16.05 5.37 22.73
C ASN A 511 15.44 6.50 21.87
N THR A 512 14.32 7.05 22.33
CA THR A 512 13.55 8.12 21.66
C THR A 512 14.14 9.52 21.82
N THR A 513 15.11 9.74 22.72
CA THR A 513 15.61 11.08 23.11
C THR A 513 16.08 11.93 21.93
N GLY A 514 16.75 11.30 20.95
CA GLY A 514 17.19 11.99 19.73
C GLY A 514 16.03 12.53 18.89
N ILE A 515 14.94 11.76 18.77
CA ILE A 515 13.73 12.18 18.06
C ILE A 515 12.93 13.19 18.89
N SER A 516 12.80 12.97 20.20
CA SER A 516 12.10 13.87 21.12
C SER A 516 12.68 15.29 21.10
N THR A 517 14.00 15.41 21.01
CA THR A 517 14.72 16.70 20.93
C THR A 517 14.54 17.42 19.60
N ILE A 518 14.24 16.69 18.52
CA ILE A 518 13.90 17.29 17.22
C ILE A 518 12.45 17.81 17.22
N VAL A 519 11.55 17.11 17.91
CA VAL A 519 10.12 17.45 18.03
C VAL A 519 9.87 18.64 18.95
N GLY A 520 10.51 18.71 20.11
CA GLY A 520 10.26 19.77 21.10
C GLY A 520 11.31 19.82 22.20
N MET A 521 11.07 20.67 23.20
CA MET A 521 11.91 20.76 24.41
C MET A 521 11.45 19.76 25.47
N LYS A 522 12.36 19.37 26.37
CA LYS A 522 12.02 18.57 27.56
C LYS A 522 11.22 19.44 28.53
N GLU A 523 10.01 19.01 28.88
CA GLU A 523 9.16 19.63 29.89
C GLU A 523 8.75 18.58 30.92
N THR A 524 8.87 18.91 32.20
CA THR A 524 8.46 18.04 33.31
C THR A 524 7.05 18.38 33.75
N ASN A 525 6.16 17.37 33.75
CA ASN A 525 4.83 17.52 34.33
C ASN A 525 4.94 17.54 35.86
N LYS A 526 4.49 18.63 36.48
CA LYS A 526 4.57 18.84 37.93
C LYS A 526 3.69 17.85 38.71
N ASP A 527 2.59 17.40 38.13
CA ASP A 527 1.61 16.55 38.80
C ASP A 527 2.04 15.07 38.83
N THR A 528 2.84 14.65 37.85
CA THR A 528 3.28 13.24 37.69
C THR A 528 4.78 13.02 37.87
N GLY A 529 5.58 14.08 38.05
CA GLY A 529 7.05 14.04 38.12
C GLY A 529 7.77 13.67 36.81
N LYS A 530 7.11 12.92 35.92
CA LYS A 530 7.63 12.52 34.60
C LYS A 530 7.72 13.69 33.63
N SER A 531 8.72 13.62 32.76
CA SER A 531 8.86 14.49 31.59
C SER A 531 8.19 13.93 30.35
N ASN A 532 7.84 14.84 29.44
CA ASN A 532 7.31 14.50 28.12
C ASN A 532 8.22 13.54 27.33
N TYR A 533 9.54 13.55 27.57
CA TYR A 533 10.49 12.63 26.94
C TYR A 533 10.39 11.21 27.50
N GLU A 534 10.23 11.05 28.83
CA GLU A 534 10.03 9.74 29.46
C GLU A 534 8.69 9.13 29.04
N GLU A 535 7.63 9.93 28.95
CA GLU A 535 6.32 9.47 28.45
C GLU A 535 6.36 9.06 26.97
N LYS A 536 7.17 9.75 26.14
CA LYS A 536 7.45 9.35 24.75
C LYS A 536 8.24 8.04 24.69
N GLN A 537 9.19 7.84 25.60
CA GLN A 537 9.92 6.58 25.73
C GLN A 537 9.01 5.43 26.16
N GLU A 538 8.11 5.65 27.12
CA GLU A 538 7.09 4.67 27.55
C GLU A 538 6.11 4.33 26.41
N ALA A 539 5.66 5.33 25.65
CA ALA A 539 4.83 5.11 24.47
C ALA A 539 5.56 4.31 23.38
N PHE A 540 6.87 4.50 23.22
CA PHE A 540 7.68 3.68 22.33
C PHE A 540 7.80 2.24 22.85
N THR A 541 8.35 2.04 24.05
CA THR A 541 8.65 0.73 24.62
C THR A 541 7.40 -0.13 24.78
N ASN A 542 6.31 0.43 25.30
CA ASN A 542 5.15 -0.36 25.74
C ASN A 542 4.02 -0.44 24.71
N ARG A 543 4.09 0.33 23.60
CA ARG A 543 3.00 0.40 22.60
C ARG A 543 3.49 0.30 21.17
N THR A 544 4.27 1.28 20.70
CA THR A 544 4.51 1.40 19.26
C THR A 544 5.58 0.44 18.75
N SER A 545 6.65 0.19 19.52
CA SER A 545 7.68 -0.80 19.19
C SER A 545 7.08 -2.22 19.07
N VAL A 546 6.20 -2.59 20.00
CA VAL A 546 5.44 -3.85 20.03
C VAL A 546 4.48 -3.93 18.85
N ALA A 547 3.69 -2.88 18.60
CA ALA A 547 2.69 -2.87 17.51
C ALA A 547 3.34 -2.96 16.12
N PHE A 548 4.50 -2.32 15.90
CA PHE A 548 5.26 -2.41 14.63
C PHE A 548 6.24 -3.59 14.56
N ILE A 549 6.42 -4.32 15.66
CA ILE A 549 7.28 -5.51 15.75
C ILE A 549 8.71 -5.15 15.28
N VAL A 550 9.30 -4.16 15.95
CA VAL A 550 10.59 -3.56 15.58
C VAL A 550 11.77 -4.50 15.75
N ASP A 551 11.74 -5.39 16.75
CA ASP A 551 12.83 -6.34 16.99
C ASP A 551 12.97 -7.38 15.88
N ASN A 552 11.87 -7.72 15.18
CA ASN A 552 11.91 -8.57 13.98
C ASN A 552 12.08 -7.75 12.68
N CYS A 553 12.41 -6.46 12.74
CA CYS A 553 12.52 -5.59 11.56
C CYS A 553 13.86 -5.79 10.85
N LYS A 554 13.83 -6.56 9.75
CA LYS A 554 14.98 -6.78 8.83
C LYS A 554 15.35 -5.55 7.98
N TRP A 555 15.30 -4.33 8.53
CA TRP A 555 15.72 -3.13 7.81
C TRP A 555 17.24 -2.97 7.88
N ASN A 556 17.90 -2.86 6.72
CA ASN A 556 19.35 -2.67 6.60
C ASN A 556 20.16 -3.66 7.45
N VAL A 557 19.66 -4.89 7.60
CA VAL A 557 20.48 -6.02 8.01
C VAL A 557 21.43 -6.27 6.84
N LYS A 558 22.62 -5.66 6.91
CA LYS A 558 23.77 -6.21 6.20
C LYS A 558 23.85 -7.66 6.63
N GLU A 559 23.95 -8.58 5.68
CA GLU A 559 24.35 -9.94 6.00
C GLU A 559 25.62 -9.87 6.88
N PRO A 560 25.76 -10.69 7.93
CA PRO A 560 27.06 -10.86 8.57
C PRO A 560 28.08 -11.16 7.46
N PRO A 561 29.34 -10.70 7.60
CA PRO A 561 30.32 -10.71 6.51
C PRO A 561 30.27 -12.08 5.83
N LYS A 562 29.95 -12.09 4.53
CA LYS A 562 29.82 -13.34 3.77
C LYS A 562 31.07 -14.15 4.05
N GLN A 563 30.92 -15.24 4.81
CA GLN A 563 31.85 -16.33 4.70
C GLN A 563 31.87 -16.64 3.21
N THR A 564 33.06 -16.50 2.60
CA THR A 564 33.25 -16.67 1.18
C THR A 564 32.50 -17.94 0.75
N PRO A 565 31.56 -17.86 -0.22
CA PRO A 565 30.80 -19.03 -0.60
C PRO A 565 31.77 -20.10 -1.13
N LYS A 566 32.17 -21.04 -0.27
CA LYS A 566 32.81 -22.27 -0.72
C LYS A 566 31.75 -22.99 -1.54
N GLN A 567 31.98 -22.98 -2.85
CA GLN A 567 31.14 -23.59 -3.87
C GLN A 567 30.76 -25.02 -3.45
N GLY A 568 29.53 -25.43 -3.70
CA GLY A 568 29.11 -26.83 -3.53
C GLY A 568 27.68 -26.97 -3.01
N LYS A 569 27.05 -28.09 -3.40
CA LYS A 569 25.66 -28.46 -3.08
C LYS A 569 25.53 -28.98 -1.63
N TRP A 570 26.04 -28.23 -0.63
CA TRP A 570 25.96 -28.60 0.79
C TRP A 570 25.18 -27.56 1.59
N HIS A 571 24.29 -28.02 2.47
CA HIS A 571 23.57 -27.19 3.45
C HIS A 571 24.01 -27.54 4.87
N GLU A 572 23.98 -26.59 5.81
CA GLU A 572 24.17 -26.95 7.23
C GLU A 572 22.85 -27.53 7.79
N PRO A 573 22.89 -28.48 8.76
CA PRO A 573 21.70 -29.26 9.13
C PRO A 573 20.59 -28.45 9.80
N VAL A 574 20.89 -27.26 10.35
CA VAL A 574 19.92 -26.28 10.84
C VAL A 574 20.39 -24.86 10.46
N ASP A 575 19.45 -23.92 10.40
CA ASP A 575 19.78 -22.50 10.19
C ASP A 575 20.53 -21.94 11.41
N ASN A 576 21.76 -21.46 11.22
CA ASN A 576 22.68 -20.98 12.28
C ASN A 576 22.98 -22.06 13.35
N PRO A 577 23.74 -23.12 13.01
CA PRO A 577 24.01 -24.23 13.91
C PRO A 577 24.85 -23.80 15.12
N GLN A 578 24.35 -24.12 16.31
CA GLN A 578 25.06 -23.94 17.58
C GLN A 578 25.22 -25.31 18.24
N ILE A 579 26.43 -25.62 18.72
CA ILE A 579 26.67 -26.85 19.49
C ILE A 579 25.97 -26.75 20.85
N THR A 580 25.33 -27.84 21.29
CA THR A 580 24.74 -27.87 22.64
C THR A 580 25.84 -28.07 23.69
N ILE A 581 25.58 -27.61 24.91
CA ILE A 581 26.33 -27.97 26.12
C ILE A 581 25.52 -28.91 27.04
N TRP A 582 24.26 -29.16 26.67
CA TRP A 582 23.28 -29.90 27.46
C TRP A 582 22.96 -31.25 26.80
N THR A 583 22.88 -32.31 27.61
CA THR A 583 22.36 -33.61 27.18
C THR A 583 20.84 -33.60 27.00
N GLN A 584 20.28 -34.64 26.37
CA GLN A 584 18.84 -34.89 26.35
C GLN A 584 18.17 -35.03 27.73
N SER A 585 18.95 -35.13 28.81
CA SER A 585 18.44 -35.11 30.20
C SER A 585 18.65 -33.76 30.90
N GLY A 586 18.94 -32.68 30.16
CA GLY A 586 19.16 -31.33 30.70
C GLY A 586 20.47 -31.14 31.47
N ARG A 587 21.34 -32.15 31.54
CA ARG A 587 22.64 -32.08 32.24
C ARG A 587 23.70 -31.36 31.42
N ASN A 588 24.49 -30.50 32.07
CA ASN A 588 25.63 -29.78 31.48
C ASN A 588 26.83 -30.74 31.31
N GLU A 589 26.90 -31.44 30.18
CA GLU A 589 27.98 -32.38 29.88
C GLU A 589 28.45 -32.17 28.43
N PRO A 590 29.26 -31.12 28.14
CA PRO A 590 29.65 -30.75 26.78
C PRO A 590 30.39 -31.86 26.02
N SER A 591 31.08 -32.77 26.73
CA SER A 591 31.77 -33.93 26.13
C SER A 591 30.82 -34.95 25.48
N ASN A 592 29.51 -34.89 25.75
CA ASN A 592 28.52 -35.67 25.01
C ASN A 592 28.12 -35.04 23.67
N ALA A 593 28.37 -33.74 23.46
CA ALA A 593 27.89 -32.99 22.30
C ALA A 593 28.95 -32.77 21.21
N VAL A 594 30.24 -32.83 21.57
CA VAL A 594 31.37 -32.61 20.64
C VAL A 594 31.83 -33.94 20.06
N PHE A 595 32.19 -33.98 18.77
CA PHE A 595 32.83 -35.16 18.17
C PHE A 595 34.13 -35.50 18.91
N GLY A 596 34.47 -36.79 19.02
CA GLY A 596 35.78 -37.21 19.51
C GLY A 596 36.03 -37.10 21.01
N ALA A 597 35.27 -36.28 21.73
CA ALA A 597 35.41 -36.09 23.17
C ALA A 597 35.11 -37.39 23.94
N LYS A 598 35.87 -37.64 25.02
CA LYS A 598 35.66 -38.80 25.89
C LYS A 598 34.50 -38.52 26.84
N ARG A 599 33.42 -39.30 26.73
CA ARG A 599 32.23 -39.17 27.57
C ARG A 599 32.45 -39.81 28.96
N PRO A 600 31.63 -39.49 29.97
CA PRO A 600 31.75 -40.08 31.31
C PRO A 600 31.69 -41.62 31.34
N ASN A 601 31.04 -42.24 30.35
CA ASN A 601 31.00 -43.71 30.18
C ASN A 601 32.26 -44.31 29.51
N GLY A 602 33.34 -43.54 29.38
CA GLY A 602 34.61 -43.98 28.79
C GLY A 602 34.65 -44.01 27.26
N HIS A 603 33.50 -43.96 26.57
CA HIS A 603 33.43 -44.01 25.11
C HIS A 603 33.52 -42.63 24.48
N TYR A 604 34.30 -42.52 23.40
CA TYR A 604 34.35 -41.33 22.56
C TYR A 604 33.02 -41.07 21.84
N HIS A 605 32.62 -39.81 21.75
CA HIS A 605 31.45 -39.39 21.00
C HIS A 605 31.70 -39.43 19.48
N GLN A 606 30.67 -39.73 18.69
CA GLN A 606 30.78 -40.04 17.25
C GLN A 606 29.98 -39.07 16.35
N GLY A 607 29.26 -38.11 16.93
CA GLY A 607 28.50 -37.10 16.20
C GLY A 607 28.81 -35.68 16.69
N VAL A 608 27.98 -34.72 16.29
CA VAL A 608 27.95 -33.36 16.85
C VAL A 608 26.49 -33.03 17.14
N ASP A 609 26.20 -32.68 18.39
CA ASP A 609 24.84 -32.39 18.84
C ASP A 609 24.57 -30.88 18.75
N LEU A 610 23.51 -30.51 18.07
CA LEU A 610 23.17 -29.12 17.76
C LEU A 610 21.89 -28.69 18.45
N PHE A 611 21.86 -27.46 18.94
CA PHE A 611 20.67 -26.83 19.50
C PHE A 611 19.81 -26.20 18.39
N CYS A 612 18.50 -26.40 18.44
CA CYS A 612 17.53 -25.66 17.63
C CYS A 612 16.22 -25.46 18.41
N THR A 613 15.48 -24.41 18.10
CA THR A 613 14.16 -24.15 18.71
C THR A 613 13.08 -24.98 18.03
N GLU A 614 12.03 -25.35 18.75
CA GLU A 614 10.88 -26.05 18.16
C GLU A 614 10.29 -25.26 16.97
N GLY A 615 9.90 -25.96 15.91
CA GLY A 615 9.42 -25.36 14.67
C GLY A 615 10.53 -24.85 13.72
N SER A 616 11.81 -25.03 14.05
CA SER A 616 12.92 -24.78 13.12
C SER A 616 12.93 -25.77 11.95
N ASN A 617 13.42 -25.32 10.79
CA ASN A 617 13.70 -26.22 9.68
C ASN A 617 14.99 -27.02 9.95
N VAL A 618 14.93 -28.33 9.67
CA VAL A 618 16.10 -29.23 9.62
C VAL A 618 16.34 -29.61 8.16
N TYR A 619 17.59 -29.59 7.73
CA TYR A 619 18.01 -29.82 6.35
C TYR A 619 18.96 -31.03 6.27
N ALA A 620 18.92 -31.75 5.15
CA ALA A 620 19.96 -32.72 4.83
C ALA A 620 21.22 -31.99 4.38
N CYS A 621 22.40 -32.44 4.83
CA CYS A 621 23.64 -31.77 4.47
C CYS A 621 24.03 -31.95 3.00
N LEU A 622 23.58 -33.05 2.39
CA LEU A 622 23.79 -33.45 1.00
C LEU A 622 22.50 -34.07 0.47
N ASP A 623 22.33 -34.10 -0.86
CA ASP A 623 21.22 -34.84 -1.45
C ASP A 623 21.39 -36.34 -1.22
N GLY A 624 20.33 -37.00 -0.74
CA GLY A 624 20.33 -38.41 -0.40
C GLY A 624 18.92 -38.98 -0.29
N ILE A 625 18.83 -40.30 -0.17
CA ILE A 625 17.56 -41.02 0.00
C ILE A 625 17.43 -41.39 1.47
N VAL A 626 16.24 -41.24 2.05
CA VAL A 626 15.95 -41.75 3.39
C VAL A 626 16.01 -43.28 3.36
N GLU A 627 16.97 -43.86 4.05
CA GLU A 627 17.19 -45.31 4.13
C GLU A 627 16.41 -45.95 5.27
N SER A 628 16.30 -45.25 6.40
CA SER A 628 15.40 -45.62 7.49
C SER A 628 14.98 -44.40 8.29
N ILE A 629 13.80 -44.53 8.90
CA ILE A 629 13.32 -43.67 9.99
C ILE A 629 13.00 -44.62 11.14
N THR A 630 13.60 -44.40 12.31
CA THR A 630 13.39 -45.24 13.49
C THR A 630 13.14 -44.38 14.71
N ASP A 631 12.13 -44.73 15.50
CA ASP A 631 11.89 -44.11 16.80
C ASP A 631 12.85 -44.74 17.81
N SER A 632 13.67 -43.93 18.48
CA SER A 632 14.72 -44.45 19.37
C SER A 632 14.12 -44.89 20.71
N PRO A 633 14.34 -46.15 21.16
CA PRO A 633 13.62 -46.73 22.30
C PRO A 633 13.96 -46.15 23.68
N LYS A 634 14.77 -45.08 23.77
CA LYS A 634 15.23 -44.47 25.03
C LYS A 634 15.27 -42.93 24.98
N GLY A 635 14.18 -42.31 24.53
CA GLY A 635 13.96 -40.85 24.67
C GLY A 635 14.84 -39.96 23.80
N GLN A 636 15.43 -40.50 22.73
CA GLN A 636 16.29 -39.74 21.79
C GLN A 636 15.51 -39.22 20.57
N GLY A 637 14.19 -39.16 20.63
CA GLY A 637 13.34 -38.78 19.49
C GLY A 637 13.45 -39.75 18.30
N GLN A 638 13.40 -39.20 17.10
CA GLN A 638 13.35 -39.93 15.84
C GLN A 638 14.69 -39.84 15.10
N THR A 639 15.24 -40.99 14.71
CA THR A 639 16.49 -41.07 13.93
C THR A 639 16.16 -41.18 12.45
N ILE A 640 16.85 -40.39 11.61
CA ILE A 640 16.72 -40.45 10.16
C ILE A 640 18.08 -40.77 9.55
N VAL A 641 18.19 -41.92 8.90
CA VAL A 641 19.40 -42.33 8.17
C VAL A 641 19.28 -41.92 6.72
N LEU A 642 20.26 -41.17 6.21
CA LEU A 642 20.32 -40.73 4.82
C LEU A 642 21.42 -41.47 4.07
N LYS A 643 21.02 -42.25 3.05
CA LYS A 643 21.94 -42.92 2.14
C LYS A 643 22.28 -42.00 0.97
N ILE A 644 23.55 -41.61 0.91
CA ILE A 644 24.11 -40.82 -0.18
C ILE A 644 24.75 -41.80 -1.17
N THR A 645 24.03 -42.12 -2.25
CA THR A 645 24.49 -43.02 -3.32
C THR A 645 25.12 -42.29 -4.50
N ASP A 646 24.85 -40.99 -4.63
CA ASP A 646 25.33 -40.18 -5.74
C ASP A 646 26.84 -39.88 -5.65
N LYS A 647 27.56 -40.09 -6.75
CA LYS A 647 29.01 -39.96 -6.81
C LYS A 647 29.48 -38.50 -6.70
N GLU A 648 28.70 -37.52 -7.17
CA GLU A 648 29.02 -36.10 -6.98
C GLU A 648 28.81 -35.68 -5.52
N GLN A 649 27.72 -36.11 -4.88
CA GLN A 649 27.45 -35.81 -3.46
C GLN A 649 28.55 -36.37 -2.55
N ILE A 650 29.01 -37.59 -2.81
CA ILE A 650 30.18 -38.19 -2.13
C ILE A 650 31.47 -37.38 -2.41
N ASN A 651 31.61 -36.81 -3.61
CA ASN A 651 32.76 -35.94 -3.94
C ASN A 651 32.70 -34.61 -3.17
N TYR A 652 31.54 -33.97 -3.06
CA TYR A 652 31.36 -32.77 -2.25
C TYR A 652 31.61 -33.02 -0.76
N PHE A 653 31.18 -34.18 -0.22
CA PHE A 653 31.53 -34.61 1.14
C PHE A 653 33.06 -34.67 1.34
N ARG A 654 33.78 -35.28 0.40
CA ARG A 654 35.25 -35.41 0.44
C ARG A 654 35.95 -34.05 0.32
N GLN A 655 35.45 -33.14 -0.51
CA GLN A 655 35.96 -31.77 -0.64
C GLN A 655 35.67 -30.90 0.60
N ARG A 656 34.63 -31.23 1.38
CA ARG A 656 34.34 -30.59 2.68
C ARG A 656 35.27 -31.03 3.80
N ARG A 657 36.14 -32.04 3.60
CA ARG A 657 37.21 -32.42 4.52
C ARG A 657 38.21 -31.26 4.63
N ARG A 658 38.06 -30.45 5.69
CA ARG A 658 38.99 -29.36 6.03
C ARG A 658 40.31 -29.95 6.49
N ASP A 659 41.36 -29.12 6.49
CA ASP A 659 42.59 -29.38 7.28
C ASP A 659 42.24 -29.32 8.77
N TYR A 660 41.63 -30.40 9.25
CA TYR A 660 41.16 -30.56 10.60
C TYR A 660 42.20 -31.34 11.40
N ASN A 661 42.95 -30.62 12.22
CA ASN A 661 43.83 -31.25 13.21
C ASN A 661 42.96 -31.79 14.36
N PRO A 662 42.99 -33.11 14.62
CA PRO A 662 42.16 -33.69 15.67
C PRO A 662 42.56 -33.20 17.06
N THR A 663 41.59 -32.67 17.81
CA THR A 663 41.76 -32.14 19.18
C THR A 663 41.71 -33.26 20.22
N TYR A 664 40.91 -34.30 20.00
CA TYR A 664 40.72 -35.39 20.96
C TYR A 664 41.32 -36.71 20.47
N ASP A 665 41.85 -37.54 21.38
CA ASP A 665 42.47 -38.82 21.01
C ASP A 665 41.51 -39.82 20.38
N GLY A 666 40.21 -39.71 20.69
CA GLY A 666 39.15 -40.51 20.05
C GLY A 666 38.99 -40.27 18.55
N GLU A 667 39.43 -39.11 18.05
CA GLU A 667 39.34 -38.71 16.65
C GLU A 667 40.50 -39.29 15.85
N LYS A 668 41.72 -39.20 16.39
CA LYS A 668 42.97 -39.67 15.76
C LYS A 668 42.86 -41.12 15.29
N ASN A 669 42.19 -41.95 16.09
CA ASN A 669 41.99 -43.38 15.81
C ASN A 669 40.83 -43.70 14.83
N ARG A 670 40.01 -42.73 14.43
CA ARG A 670 38.75 -42.97 13.66
C ARG A 670 38.65 -42.20 12.33
N VAL A 671 39.54 -41.24 12.07
CA VAL A 671 39.59 -40.46 10.82
C VAL A 671 39.83 -41.34 9.56
N LYS A 672 40.29 -42.59 9.73
CA LYS A 672 40.47 -43.55 8.63
C LYS A 672 39.15 -44.22 8.17
N ASP A 673 38.15 -44.38 9.04
CA ASP A 673 36.99 -45.27 8.78
C ASP A 673 35.69 -44.56 8.36
N LEU A 674 35.70 -43.22 8.30
CA LEU A 674 34.52 -42.38 8.00
C LEU A 674 34.10 -42.36 6.52
N MET A 675 33.88 -43.55 5.93
CA MET A 675 33.44 -43.75 4.55
C MET A 675 32.21 -44.67 4.48
N LYS A 676 30.99 -44.08 4.50
CA LYS A 676 29.84 -44.41 3.61
C LYS A 676 28.47 -43.87 4.05
N ILE A 677 28.25 -43.48 5.32
CA ILE A 677 26.90 -43.16 5.84
C ILE A 677 26.89 -41.81 6.57
N LEU A 678 25.87 -40.98 6.30
CA LEU A 678 25.54 -39.78 7.07
C LEU A 678 24.25 -40.05 7.88
N ILE A 679 24.35 -40.02 9.20
CA ILE A 679 23.21 -40.24 10.11
C ILE A 679 22.81 -38.88 10.69
N ILE A 680 21.52 -38.54 10.61
CA ILE A 680 20.95 -37.32 11.21
C ILE A 680 20.00 -37.73 12.33
N TYR A 681 20.36 -37.37 13.55
CA TYR A 681 19.51 -37.56 14.73
C TYR A 681 18.57 -36.37 14.89
N ILE A 682 17.26 -36.62 15.04
CA ILE A 682 16.26 -35.58 15.34
C ILE A 682 15.68 -35.85 16.72
N LEU A 683 16.35 -35.29 17.73
CA LEU A 683 15.88 -35.28 19.11
C LEU A 683 14.70 -34.31 19.26
N SER A 684 13.54 -34.82 19.65
CA SER A 684 12.45 -34.04 20.22
C SER A 684 12.43 -34.26 21.73
N THR A 685 13.20 -33.45 22.47
CA THR A 685 13.20 -33.50 23.93
C THR A 685 12.31 -32.38 24.47
N ILE A 686 11.26 -32.74 25.20
CA ILE A 686 10.42 -31.78 25.91
C ILE A 686 11.24 -31.22 27.08
N ILE A 687 11.33 -29.88 27.16
CA ILE A 687 11.69 -29.10 28.35
C ILE A 687 10.57 -28.09 28.55
#